data_AF-A0A202B4F3-F1
#
_entry.id   AF-A0A202B4F3-F1
#
_cell.length_a   1.000
_cell.length_b   1.000
_cell.length_c   1.000
_cell.angle_alpha   90.00
_cell.angle_beta   90.00
_cell.angle_gamma   90.00
#
_symmetry.space_group_name_H-M   'P 1'
#
loop_
_entity.id
_entity.type
_entity.pdbx_description
1 polymer ?
#
loop_
_entity_poly.entity_id
_entity_poly.type
_entity_poly.pdbx_seq_one_letter_code
_entity_poly.pdbx_strand_id
1 'polypeptide(L)'
;MANRKKTKPRAQPRDHGFDYVDHALKFQSEEKINGLSGPETRAYASAIMQRESGGVLDQHNKKGYFGQYQFGADALVETGLVDRKKYENKIKELKKNHPGDEWKEIWYKEGDSLQEKFLRDRSNWKIDGGLDTFLSDKTLQDKKFVEYTNKQIQQGIHFKAISGQESSDTIAAYAAAAHLTGAGGANKLFKNNVATRDANGTSSKEYAQIARKAIKELAPKIAEKKTTPGEKQVTTPGKTPQKKSNQKQLSLLETLEAEIKNQLARVAAIAQPAAKNTDIPSSNNKNNQGEKIIQAAKSYFKPGKFEYGRPDSRSKNKSRNGKTDTSRLEEDADGDGLKGVDCSALVWRALKESGVPLTGLPTQAGFTTRSLFNGSTVTELAKKNFTPISKDKALEPGAMKPGDLMMFSGKGGQHVAIFEGYDKDGKAKFFGSQTSTGPASTYLQSWEWKKRFNGALRLKNNGNQEKVNVIEGKASEATNTTIPPKVAPTNPNNKKTSQTSSQQQADVNAVKNQKAEKAKAKQRADAEAAKQKAAEQAKAKQRADAEAAKQKAAEQAKAKQRADAEAAKQKAAEQAKAKQRADAEAAKQKAAEQAKAKQRADVEAAKQKAAEQAKAKQGVDAEAVKRKEAEQAQTKIEAVGKKEPVQPKQKAAAKPAQKQPAQAKPAQPAGPGNLDAQLAQLAALLGQLNAALAPLAKPIQITVDVQNGNIVAAVNAANSQQQRRN
;
A
#
# COMPACT_ATOMS: atom_id res chain seq x y z
N MET A 1 -21.26 -31.74 -48.11
CA MET A 1 -19.81 -32.03 -48.23
C MET A 1 -19.07 -31.23 -47.17
N ALA A 2 -18.40 -31.95 -46.26
CA ALA A 2 -17.73 -31.41 -45.09
C ALA A 2 -16.36 -30.84 -45.46
N ASN A 3 -16.09 -29.56 -45.15
CA ASN A 3 -14.74 -29.03 -45.23
C ASN A 3 -14.12 -29.00 -43.81
N ARG A 4 -13.35 -30.06 -43.53
CA ARG A 4 -12.60 -30.28 -42.30
C ARG A 4 -11.60 -29.13 -42.08
N LYS A 5 -11.89 -28.26 -41.11
CA LYS A 5 -10.85 -27.45 -40.45
C LYS A 5 -9.85 -28.42 -39.79
N LYS A 6 -8.66 -28.55 -40.37
CA LYS A 6 -7.52 -29.18 -39.70
C LYS A 6 -7.07 -28.25 -38.57
N THR A 7 -7.69 -28.38 -37.41
CA THR A 7 -7.12 -27.91 -36.15
C THR A 7 -5.86 -28.73 -35.90
N LYS A 8 -4.68 -28.08 -35.95
CA LYS A 8 -3.47 -28.70 -35.39
C LYS A 8 -3.71 -28.91 -33.89
N PRO A 9 -3.57 -30.14 -33.36
CA PRO A 9 -3.65 -30.36 -31.93
C PRO A 9 -2.50 -29.61 -31.26
N ARG A 10 -2.85 -28.82 -30.24
CA ARG A 10 -1.91 -28.15 -29.32
C ARG A 10 -0.96 -29.20 -28.75
N ALA A 11 0.31 -28.85 -28.62
CA ALA A 11 1.24 -29.59 -27.78
C ALA A 11 0.59 -29.78 -26.40
N GLN A 12 0.32 -31.04 -26.07
CA GLN A 12 0.01 -31.48 -24.72
C GLN A 12 0.95 -30.76 -23.74
N PRO A 13 0.50 -30.31 -22.55
CA PRO A 13 1.43 -29.83 -21.55
C PRO A 13 2.43 -30.95 -21.29
N ARG A 14 3.71 -30.67 -21.54
CA ARG A 14 4.80 -31.59 -21.23
C ARG A 14 4.88 -31.67 -19.71
N ASP A 15 4.12 -32.59 -19.11
CA ASP A 15 4.01 -32.80 -17.67
C ASP A 15 5.27 -33.47 -17.06
N HIS A 16 6.39 -33.50 -17.79
CA HIS A 16 7.61 -34.21 -17.41
C HIS A 16 8.79 -33.28 -17.06
N GLY A 17 8.54 -32.00 -16.74
CA GLY A 17 9.65 -31.09 -16.39
C GLY A 17 9.33 -29.89 -15.48
N PHE A 18 8.07 -29.61 -15.14
CA PHE A 18 7.74 -28.50 -14.24
C PHE A 18 7.58 -28.99 -12.80
N ASP A 19 8.58 -28.74 -11.95
CA ASP A 19 8.48 -29.04 -10.52
C ASP A 19 7.72 -27.93 -9.80
N TYR A 20 6.43 -28.18 -9.57
CA TYR A 20 5.55 -27.26 -8.86
C TYR A 20 6.08 -26.84 -7.48
N VAL A 21 6.67 -27.78 -6.73
CA VAL A 21 7.14 -27.51 -5.37
C VAL A 21 8.40 -26.66 -5.41
N ASP A 22 9.35 -26.98 -6.28
CA ASP A 22 10.57 -26.18 -6.46
C ASP A 22 10.27 -24.74 -6.88
N HIS A 23 9.40 -24.54 -7.88
CA HIS A 23 8.98 -23.20 -8.30
C HIS A 23 8.26 -22.42 -7.18
N ALA A 24 7.43 -23.12 -6.40
CA ALA A 24 6.76 -22.52 -5.24
C ALA A 24 7.75 -22.11 -4.14
N LEU A 25 8.79 -22.89 -3.89
CA LEU A 25 9.85 -22.57 -2.92
C LEU A 25 10.73 -21.41 -3.39
N LYS A 26 10.98 -21.31 -4.70
CA LYS A 26 11.72 -20.20 -5.34
C LYS A 26 10.90 -18.91 -5.50
N PHE A 27 9.65 -18.87 -5.06
CA PHE A 27 8.83 -17.66 -5.07
C PHE A 27 9.39 -16.60 -4.09
N GLN A 28 9.65 -15.39 -4.60
CA GLN A 28 10.46 -14.36 -3.94
C GLN A 28 9.65 -13.22 -3.32
N SER A 29 8.33 -13.17 -3.48
CA SER A 29 7.54 -12.15 -2.77
C SER A 29 7.45 -12.44 -1.27
N GLU A 30 7.67 -11.41 -0.46
CA GLU A 30 7.41 -11.41 0.99
C GLU A 30 5.93 -11.19 1.31
N GLU A 31 5.18 -10.61 0.37
CA GLU A 31 3.75 -10.36 0.50
C GLU A 31 2.93 -11.65 0.28
N LYS A 32 1.74 -11.69 0.89
CA LYS A 32 0.80 -12.80 0.75
C LYS A 32 -0.42 -12.37 -0.05
N ILE A 33 -1.03 -13.33 -0.74
CA ILE A 33 -2.35 -13.12 -1.34
C ILE A 33 -3.38 -13.10 -0.21
N ASN A 34 -4.25 -12.09 -0.21
CA ASN A 34 -5.28 -11.89 0.79
C ASN A 34 -6.20 -13.11 0.84
N GLY A 35 -6.37 -13.69 2.04
CA GLY A 35 -7.16 -14.91 2.24
C GLY A 35 -6.40 -16.21 2.01
N LEU A 36 -5.12 -16.15 1.65
CA LEU A 36 -4.23 -17.32 1.51
C LEU A 36 -3.08 -17.23 2.52
N SER A 37 -2.67 -18.37 3.06
CA SER A 37 -1.44 -18.52 3.84
C SER A 37 -0.18 -18.40 2.96
N GLY A 38 1.00 -18.45 3.60
CA GLY A 38 2.28 -18.41 2.89
C GLY A 38 2.48 -19.58 1.91
N PRO A 39 2.31 -20.85 2.35
CA PRO A 39 2.35 -22.01 1.46
C PRO A 39 1.29 -21.97 0.36
N GLU A 40 0.06 -21.56 0.67
CA GLU A 40 -1.03 -21.43 -0.31
C GLU A 40 -0.75 -20.36 -1.37
N THR A 41 -0.20 -19.20 -0.97
CA THR A 41 0.24 -18.16 -1.91
C THR A 41 1.26 -18.70 -2.91
N ARG A 42 2.23 -19.48 -2.43
CA ARG A 42 3.28 -20.08 -3.27
C ARG A 42 2.75 -21.19 -4.17
N ALA A 43 1.83 -22.01 -3.67
CA ALA A 43 1.15 -23.04 -4.44
C ALA A 43 0.37 -22.43 -5.59
N TYR A 44 -0.42 -21.39 -5.29
CA TYR A 44 -1.16 -20.63 -6.28
C TYR A 44 -0.24 -20.00 -7.32
N ALA A 45 0.81 -19.29 -6.89
CA ALA A 45 1.77 -18.66 -7.79
C ALA A 45 2.43 -19.68 -8.73
N SER A 46 2.90 -20.82 -8.21
CA SER A 46 3.49 -21.89 -9.02
C SER A 46 2.51 -22.47 -10.04
N ALA A 47 1.25 -22.68 -9.65
CA ALA A 47 0.23 -23.19 -10.58
C ALA A 47 -0.08 -22.21 -11.72
N ILE A 48 -0.13 -20.90 -11.42
CA ILE A 48 -0.31 -19.88 -12.47
C ILE A 48 0.94 -19.77 -13.34
N MET A 49 2.16 -19.74 -12.77
CA MET A 49 3.40 -19.76 -13.56
C MET A 49 3.46 -20.92 -14.55
N GLN A 50 3.10 -22.13 -14.10
CA GLN A 50 3.06 -23.31 -14.95
C GLN A 50 2.11 -23.11 -16.13
N ARG A 51 0.92 -22.57 -15.84
CA ARG A 51 -0.13 -22.41 -16.83
C ARG A 51 0.20 -21.33 -17.87
N GLU A 52 0.86 -20.27 -17.42
CA GLU A 52 1.13 -19.08 -18.23
C GLU A 52 2.42 -19.21 -19.06
N SER A 53 3.53 -19.62 -18.45
CA SER A 53 4.87 -19.57 -19.09
C SER A 53 5.73 -20.80 -18.86
N GLY A 54 5.31 -21.73 -17.98
CA GLY A 54 6.20 -22.75 -17.46
C GLY A 54 7.27 -22.19 -16.51
N GLY A 55 7.06 -21.01 -15.93
CA GLY A 55 8.00 -20.36 -15.00
C GLY A 55 9.17 -19.63 -15.67
N VAL A 56 9.11 -19.41 -16.99
CA VAL A 56 10.14 -18.69 -17.74
C VAL A 56 9.99 -17.18 -17.54
N LEU A 57 11.05 -16.56 -17.01
CA LEU A 57 11.00 -15.19 -16.49
C LEU A 57 10.87 -14.10 -17.57
N ASP A 58 11.49 -14.29 -18.73
CA ASP A 58 11.51 -13.37 -19.87
C ASP A 58 10.52 -13.77 -20.99
N GLN A 59 9.62 -14.70 -20.69
CA GLN A 59 8.65 -15.22 -21.66
C GLN A 59 7.71 -14.12 -22.15
N HIS A 60 7.40 -14.12 -23.44
CA HIS A 60 6.34 -13.29 -23.99
C HIS A 60 5.54 -14.02 -25.05
N ASN A 61 4.31 -13.58 -25.28
CA ASN A 61 3.45 -14.09 -26.33
C ASN A 61 3.18 -13.04 -27.41
N LYS A 62 2.63 -13.50 -28.54
CA LYS A 62 2.35 -12.67 -29.72
C LYS A 62 1.30 -11.57 -29.50
N LYS A 63 0.59 -11.56 -28.36
CA LYS A 63 -0.41 -10.55 -27.98
C LYS A 63 0.18 -9.50 -27.02
N GLY A 64 1.48 -9.55 -26.74
CA GLY A 64 2.17 -8.60 -25.88
C GLY A 64 1.92 -8.81 -24.39
N TYR A 65 1.77 -10.07 -23.95
CA TYR A 65 1.84 -10.41 -22.53
C TYR A 65 3.24 -10.91 -22.17
N PHE A 66 3.75 -10.51 -21.01
CA PHE A 66 5.16 -10.61 -20.65
C PHE A 66 5.39 -11.24 -19.27
N GLY A 67 6.52 -11.91 -19.11
CA GLY A 67 6.97 -12.48 -17.86
C GLY A 67 6.35 -13.83 -17.50
N GLN A 68 6.79 -14.36 -16.36
CA GLN A 68 6.42 -15.71 -15.93
C GLN A 68 4.91 -15.87 -15.62
N TYR A 69 4.20 -14.76 -15.41
CA TYR A 69 2.75 -14.70 -15.19
C TYR A 69 1.98 -14.06 -16.34
N GLN A 70 2.62 -13.83 -17.49
CA GLN A 70 2.02 -13.24 -18.69
C GLN A 70 1.23 -11.95 -18.38
N PHE A 71 1.90 -10.95 -17.84
CA PHE A 71 1.35 -9.63 -17.55
C PHE A 71 1.05 -8.83 -18.82
N GLY A 72 -0.17 -8.29 -18.91
CA GLY A 72 -0.57 -7.32 -19.92
C GLY A 72 -0.44 -5.87 -19.43
N ALA A 73 -0.71 -4.91 -20.31
CA ALA A 73 -0.58 -3.49 -19.97
C ALA A 73 -1.56 -3.04 -18.88
N ASP A 74 -2.78 -3.59 -18.84
CA ASP A 74 -3.75 -3.26 -17.79
C ASP A 74 -3.20 -3.62 -16.40
N ALA A 75 -2.64 -4.83 -16.26
CA ALA A 75 -2.14 -5.34 -15.00
C ALA A 75 -0.90 -4.58 -14.52
N LEU A 76 -0.01 -4.20 -15.44
CA LEU A 76 1.17 -3.39 -15.14
C LEU A 76 0.81 -1.93 -14.78
N VAL A 77 -0.25 -1.38 -15.38
CA VAL A 77 -0.82 -0.07 -15.00
C VAL A 77 -1.46 -0.13 -13.62
N GLU A 78 -2.24 -1.18 -13.36
CA GLU A 78 -2.91 -1.35 -12.07
C GLU A 78 -1.90 -1.51 -10.95
N THR A 79 -0.78 -2.20 -11.17
CA THR A 79 0.33 -2.33 -10.20
C THR A 79 1.30 -1.14 -10.18
N GLY A 80 1.03 -0.11 -10.98
CA GLY A 80 1.77 1.15 -10.98
C GLY A 80 3.14 1.11 -11.64
N LEU A 81 3.51 0.03 -12.35
CA LEU A 81 4.76 -0.04 -13.11
C LEU A 81 4.69 0.70 -14.44
N VAL A 82 3.49 0.80 -15.02
CA VAL A 82 3.25 1.48 -16.28
C VAL A 82 2.37 2.72 -16.05
N ASP A 83 2.59 3.76 -16.84
CA ASP A 83 1.88 5.02 -16.71
C ASP A 83 0.41 4.90 -17.11
N ARG A 84 -0.46 5.02 -16.10
CA ARG A 84 -1.91 4.96 -16.25
C ARG A 84 -2.44 5.97 -17.26
N LYS A 85 -1.97 7.22 -17.22
CA LYS A 85 -2.50 8.29 -18.07
C LYS A 85 -2.12 8.04 -19.54
N LYS A 86 -0.90 7.58 -19.80
CA LYS A 86 -0.47 7.22 -21.15
C LYS A 86 -1.27 6.03 -21.69
N TYR A 87 -1.47 5.00 -20.88
CA TYR A 87 -2.29 3.85 -21.25
C TYR A 87 -3.74 4.26 -21.54
N GLU A 88 -4.39 5.00 -20.64
CA GLU A 88 -5.77 5.47 -20.81
C GLU A 88 -5.93 6.36 -22.03
N ASN A 89 -4.99 7.28 -22.28
CA ASN A 89 -5.00 8.12 -23.47
C ASN A 89 -4.86 7.29 -24.75
N LYS A 90 -3.95 6.31 -24.79
CA LYS A 90 -3.76 5.44 -25.95
C LYS A 90 -5.01 4.60 -26.22
N ILE A 91 -5.62 4.00 -25.19
CA ILE A 91 -6.87 3.25 -25.33
C ILE A 91 -8.02 4.16 -25.78
N LYS A 92 -8.11 5.38 -25.24
CA LYS A 92 -9.13 6.36 -25.62
C LYS A 92 -9.00 6.79 -27.07
N GLU A 93 -7.78 7.06 -27.53
CA GLU A 93 -7.49 7.37 -28.93
C GLU A 93 -7.87 6.19 -29.84
N LEU A 94 -7.49 4.97 -29.46
CA LEU A 94 -7.80 3.77 -30.23
C LEU A 94 -9.31 3.55 -30.35
N LYS A 95 -10.06 3.69 -29.25
CA LYS A 95 -11.53 3.57 -29.24
C LYS A 95 -12.23 4.69 -30.01
N LYS A 96 -11.63 5.88 -30.09
CA LYS A 96 -12.16 6.98 -30.89
C LYS A 96 -12.09 6.66 -32.38
N ASN A 97 -11.00 6.02 -32.82
CA ASN A 97 -10.77 5.69 -34.22
C ASN A 97 -11.37 4.34 -34.63
N HIS A 98 -11.62 3.45 -33.65
CA HIS A 98 -12.17 2.11 -33.85
C HIS A 98 -13.26 1.84 -32.80
N PRO A 99 -14.51 2.27 -33.06
CA PRO A 99 -15.62 2.11 -32.13
C PRO A 99 -16.00 0.63 -31.94
N GLY A 100 -16.76 0.34 -30.87
CA GLY A 100 -17.20 -1.03 -30.56
C GLY A 100 -16.05 -1.90 -30.03
N ASP A 101 -15.92 -3.11 -30.57
CA ASP A 101 -14.91 -4.10 -30.14
C ASP A 101 -13.72 -4.21 -31.10
N GLU A 102 -13.72 -3.52 -32.24
CA GLU A 102 -12.64 -3.56 -33.25
C GLU A 102 -11.29 -3.14 -32.67
N TRP A 103 -11.26 -2.16 -31.75
CA TRP A 103 -10.02 -1.75 -31.09
C TRP A 103 -9.31 -2.90 -30.37
N LYS A 104 -10.03 -3.93 -29.91
CA LYS A 104 -9.45 -5.11 -29.24
C LYS A 104 -8.64 -5.95 -30.21
N GLU A 105 -9.13 -6.14 -31.43
CA GLU A 105 -8.43 -6.89 -32.48
C GLU A 105 -7.12 -6.21 -32.87
N ILE A 106 -7.07 -4.88 -32.80
CA ILE A 106 -5.86 -4.10 -33.04
C ILE A 106 -4.92 -4.14 -31.82
N TRP A 107 -5.48 -3.98 -30.62
CA TRP A 107 -4.71 -3.97 -29.39
C TRP A 107 -4.00 -5.32 -29.14
N TYR A 108 -4.70 -6.43 -29.39
CA TYR A 108 -4.23 -7.80 -29.17
C TYR A 108 -3.85 -8.54 -30.46
N LYS A 109 -3.65 -7.83 -31.57
CA LYS A 109 -3.30 -8.44 -32.86
C LYS A 109 -2.06 -9.33 -32.75
N GLU A 110 -2.18 -10.61 -33.02
CA GLU A 110 -1.05 -11.54 -32.90
C GLU A 110 0.08 -11.17 -33.87
N GLY A 111 1.29 -10.99 -33.32
CA GLY A 111 2.50 -10.66 -34.09
C GLY A 111 2.63 -9.19 -34.48
N ASP A 112 1.64 -8.35 -34.14
CA ASP A 112 1.62 -6.92 -34.45
C ASP A 112 0.86 -6.12 -33.38
N SER A 113 0.90 -6.61 -32.13
CA SER A 113 0.09 -6.11 -31.03
C SER A 113 0.47 -4.67 -30.66
N LEU A 114 -0.53 -3.78 -30.57
CA LEU A 114 -0.29 -2.45 -30.00
C LEU A 114 0.04 -2.51 -28.51
N GLN A 115 -0.47 -3.51 -27.78
CA GLN A 115 -0.07 -3.74 -26.38
C GLN A 115 1.43 -3.98 -26.27
N GLU A 116 1.98 -4.86 -27.11
CA GLU A 116 3.41 -5.13 -27.15
C GLU A 116 4.21 -3.86 -27.44
N LYS A 117 3.84 -3.12 -28.49
CA LYS A 117 4.52 -1.86 -28.84
C LYS A 117 4.44 -0.84 -27.70
N PHE A 118 3.29 -0.74 -27.04
CA PHE A 118 3.10 0.16 -25.90
C PHE A 118 4.00 -0.22 -24.72
N LEU A 119 4.13 -1.52 -24.41
CA LEU A 119 4.99 -2.01 -23.33
C LEU A 119 6.47 -2.01 -23.68
N ARG A 120 6.86 -2.07 -24.95
CA ARG A 120 8.27 -1.94 -25.36
C ARG A 120 8.77 -0.50 -25.32
N ASP A 121 7.88 0.48 -25.42
CA ASP A 121 8.23 1.89 -25.27
C ASP A 121 8.55 2.20 -23.79
N ARG A 122 9.86 2.35 -23.52
CA ARG A 122 10.41 2.64 -22.19
C ARG A 122 9.79 3.88 -21.55
N SER A 123 9.36 4.87 -22.34
CA SER A 123 8.75 6.08 -21.79
C SER A 123 7.41 5.82 -21.10
N ASN A 124 6.76 4.68 -21.38
CA ASN A 124 5.49 4.30 -20.75
C ASN A 124 5.67 3.67 -19.36
N TRP A 125 6.91 3.37 -18.95
CA TRP A 125 7.22 2.78 -17.66
C TRP A 125 7.57 3.83 -16.62
N LYS A 126 7.33 3.49 -15.35
CA LYS A 126 7.71 4.30 -14.18
C LYS A 126 8.97 3.80 -13.48
N ILE A 127 9.59 2.76 -14.03
CA ILE A 127 10.84 2.19 -13.55
C ILE A 127 11.92 2.38 -14.61
N ASP A 128 13.15 2.60 -14.15
CA ASP A 128 14.29 2.70 -15.04
C ASP A 128 14.55 1.37 -15.76
N GLY A 129 14.91 1.44 -17.03
CA GLY A 129 15.06 0.28 -17.93
C GLY A 129 13.75 -0.36 -18.42
N GLY A 130 12.59 0.05 -17.87
CA GLY A 130 11.27 -0.31 -18.38
C GLY A 130 11.01 -1.82 -18.41
N LEU A 131 10.57 -2.32 -19.58
CA LEU A 131 10.25 -3.73 -19.76
C LEU A 131 11.46 -4.66 -19.53
N ASP A 132 12.67 -4.26 -19.90
CA ASP A 132 13.87 -5.11 -19.73
C ASP A 132 14.15 -5.36 -18.24
N THR A 133 14.06 -4.31 -17.43
CA THR A 133 14.18 -4.42 -15.97
C THR A 133 13.11 -5.35 -15.41
N PHE A 134 11.85 -5.19 -15.83
CA PHE A 134 10.75 -6.05 -15.40
C PHE A 134 10.97 -7.53 -15.76
N LEU A 135 11.48 -7.82 -16.96
CA LEU A 135 11.74 -9.18 -17.41
C LEU A 135 13.00 -9.81 -16.77
N SER A 136 13.93 -9.01 -16.26
CA SER A 136 15.12 -9.51 -15.56
C SER A 136 14.92 -9.71 -14.05
N ASP A 137 13.91 -9.09 -13.46
CA ASP A 137 13.69 -9.06 -12.00
C ASP A 137 12.54 -9.99 -11.57
N LYS A 138 12.91 -11.20 -11.13
CA LYS A 138 11.97 -12.18 -10.59
C LYS A 138 11.26 -11.71 -9.32
N THR A 139 11.95 -11.01 -8.44
CA THR A 139 11.35 -10.52 -7.19
C THR A 139 10.29 -9.49 -7.49
N LEU A 140 10.55 -8.61 -8.46
CA LEU A 140 9.57 -7.63 -8.94
C LEU A 140 8.35 -8.32 -9.56
N GLN A 141 8.53 -9.31 -10.45
CA GLN A 141 7.40 -10.04 -11.04
C GLN A 141 6.56 -10.75 -9.98
N ASP A 142 7.18 -11.44 -9.02
CA ASP A 142 6.49 -12.13 -7.93
C ASP A 142 5.72 -11.15 -7.03
N LYS A 143 6.33 -10.00 -6.69
CA LYS A 143 5.66 -8.94 -5.91
C LYS A 143 4.46 -8.38 -6.65
N LYS A 144 4.60 -8.07 -7.94
CA LYS A 144 3.54 -7.47 -8.75
C LYS A 144 2.41 -8.45 -9.03
N PHE A 145 2.72 -9.75 -9.10
CA PHE A 145 1.73 -10.83 -9.13
C PHE A 145 0.85 -10.83 -7.88
N VAL A 146 1.43 -10.76 -6.69
CA VAL A 146 0.65 -10.68 -5.44
C VAL A 146 -0.17 -9.39 -5.40
N GLU A 147 0.43 -8.25 -5.73
CA GLU A 147 -0.24 -6.95 -5.72
C GLU A 147 -1.46 -6.92 -6.65
N TYR A 148 -1.30 -7.37 -7.90
CA TYR A 148 -2.38 -7.41 -8.89
C TYR A 148 -3.48 -8.40 -8.47
N THR A 149 -3.09 -9.60 -8.02
CA THR A 149 -4.03 -10.62 -7.54
C THR A 149 -4.88 -10.07 -6.38
N ASN A 150 -4.25 -9.38 -5.43
CA ASN A 150 -4.93 -8.76 -4.31
C ASN A 150 -5.91 -7.67 -4.75
N LYS A 151 -5.58 -6.88 -5.77
CA LYS A 151 -6.51 -5.89 -6.36
C LYS A 151 -7.72 -6.56 -7.00
N GLN A 152 -7.53 -7.68 -7.68
CA GLN A 152 -8.64 -8.44 -8.27
C GLN A 152 -9.56 -9.03 -7.19
N ILE A 153 -9.01 -9.63 -6.14
CA ILE A 153 -9.78 -10.14 -4.99
C ILE A 153 -10.61 -9.02 -4.34
N GLN A 154 -10.00 -7.85 -4.14
CA GLN A 154 -10.71 -6.69 -3.58
C GLN A 154 -11.87 -6.22 -4.48
N GLN A 155 -11.70 -6.28 -5.80
CA GLN A 155 -12.82 -6.02 -6.73
C GLN A 155 -13.92 -7.08 -6.59
N GLY A 156 -13.57 -8.36 -6.46
CA GLY A 156 -14.54 -9.43 -6.21
C GLY A 156 -15.38 -9.19 -4.95
N ILE A 157 -14.72 -8.78 -3.86
CA ILE A 157 -15.39 -8.43 -2.60
C ILE A 157 -16.26 -7.18 -2.78
N HIS A 158 -15.73 -6.14 -3.41
CA HIS A 158 -16.47 -4.91 -3.68
C HIS A 158 -17.76 -5.17 -4.47
N PHE A 159 -17.68 -6.02 -5.48
CA PHE A 159 -18.83 -6.40 -6.28
C PHE A 159 -19.68 -7.49 -5.62
N LYS A 160 -19.33 -8.02 -4.45
CA LYS A 160 -20.03 -9.13 -3.79
C LYS A 160 -20.08 -10.42 -4.63
N ALA A 161 -19.04 -10.67 -5.43
CA ALA A 161 -18.88 -11.96 -6.12
C ALA A 161 -18.30 -13.03 -5.19
N ILE A 162 -17.49 -12.60 -4.23
CA ILE A 162 -16.95 -13.41 -3.13
C ILE A 162 -17.01 -12.59 -1.84
N SER A 163 -16.99 -13.24 -0.69
CA SER A 163 -16.79 -12.57 0.60
C SER A 163 -15.31 -12.60 1.02
N GLY A 164 -14.92 -11.78 2.00
CA GLY A 164 -13.58 -11.85 2.61
C GLY A 164 -13.41 -13.00 3.60
N GLN A 165 -14.43 -13.84 3.79
CA GLN A 165 -14.47 -14.97 4.73
C GLN A 165 -14.61 -16.32 4.01
N GLU A 166 -14.54 -16.33 2.68
CA GLU A 166 -14.54 -17.58 1.90
C GLU A 166 -13.34 -18.45 2.25
N SER A 167 -13.46 -19.75 1.95
CA SER A 167 -12.34 -20.69 2.02
C SER A 167 -11.19 -20.27 1.09
N SER A 168 -9.95 -20.60 1.47
CA SER A 168 -8.76 -20.25 0.69
C SER A 168 -8.82 -20.80 -0.75
N ASP A 169 -9.41 -21.97 -0.97
CA ASP A 169 -9.61 -22.55 -2.30
C ASP A 169 -10.64 -21.78 -3.13
N THR A 170 -11.66 -21.17 -2.52
CA THR A 170 -12.64 -20.31 -3.20
C THR A 170 -12.03 -18.95 -3.56
N ILE A 171 -11.25 -18.36 -2.65
CA ILE A 171 -10.53 -17.10 -2.92
C ILE A 171 -9.51 -17.31 -4.05
N ALA A 172 -8.72 -18.39 -4.00
CA ALA A 172 -7.78 -18.74 -5.04
C ALA A 172 -8.48 -19.03 -6.39
N ALA A 173 -9.64 -19.69 -6.36
CA ALA A 173 -10.45 -19.94 -7.54
C ALA A 173 -10.90 -18.64 -8.22
N TYR A 174 -11.39 -17.68 -7.43
CA TYR A 174 -11.79 -16.37 -7.94
C TYR A 174 -10.59 -15.61 -8.51
N ALA A 175 -9.47 -15.60 -7.77
CA ALA A 175 -8.23 -14.98 -8.19
C ALA A 175 -7.74 -15.51 -9.54
N ALA A 176 -7.73 -16.82 -9.76
CA ALA A 176 -7.31 -17.40 -11.04
C ALA A 176 -8.30 -17.11 -12.18
N ALA A 177 -9.60 -17.15 -11.91
CA ALA A 177 -10.62 -16.76 -12.90
C ALA A 177 -10.44 -15.28 -13.32
N ALA A 178 -10.10 -14.42 -12.36
CA ALA A 178 -9.86 -13.01 -12.60
C ALA A 178 -8.51 -12.76 -13.29
N HIS A 179 -7.49 -13.57 -13.01
CA HIS A 179 -6.21 -13.50 -13.71
C HIS A 179 -6.41 -13.71 -15.22
N LEU A 180 -7.22 -14.70 -15.62
CA LEU A 180 -7.49 -14.98 -17.02
C LEU A 180 -8.40 -13.96 -17.70
N THR A 181 -9.52 -13.60 -17.06
CA THR A 181 -10.62 -12.87 -17.73
C THR A 181 -10.94 -11.51 -17.13
N GLY A 182 -10.11 -11.02 -16.22
CA GLY A 182 -10.35 -9.85 -15.39
C GLY A 182 -11.43 -10.09 -14.33
N ALA A 183 -11.53 -9.17 -13.37
CA ALA A 183 -12.52 -9.24 -12.28
C ALA A 183 -13.96 -9.30 -12.80
N GLY A 184 -14.28 -8.63 -13.92
CA GLY A 184 -15.60 -8.69 -14.53
C GLY A 184 -15.99 -10.09 -15.02
N GLY A 185 -15.05 -10.84 -15.61
CA GLY A 185 -15.27 -12.22 -16.04
C GLY A 185 -15.40 -13.18 -14.85
N ALA A 186 -14.53 -13.04 -13.85
CA ALA A 186 -14.64 -13.79 -12.60
C ALA A 186 -15.97 -13.53 -11.87
N ASN A 187 -16.44 -12.28 -11.83
CA ASN A 187 -17.73 -11.93 -11.22
C ASN A 187 -18.89 -12.66 -11.89
N LYS A 188 -18.89 -12.84 -13.22
CA LYS A 188 -19.93 -13.61 -13.93
C LYS A 188 -19.93 -15.08 -13.50
N LEU A 189 -18.74 -15.67 -13.33
CA LEU A 189 -18.63 -17.05 -12.87
C LEU A 189 -19.12 -17.20 -11.43
N PHE A 190 -18.70 -16.34 -10.51
CA PHE A 190 -18.98 -16.52 -9.08
C PHE A 190 -20.36 -16.03 -8.64
N LYS A 191 -20.97 -15.09 -9.38
CA LYS A 191 -22.35 -14.64 -9.10
C LYS A 191 -23.41 -15.42 -9.84
N ASN A 192 -23.16 -15.70 -11.12
CA ASN A 192 -24.18 -16.19 -12.04
C ASN A 192 -23.87 -17.60 -12.55
N ASN A 193 -22.78 -18.22 -12.09
CA ASN A 193 -22.28 -19.50 -12.60
C ASN A 193 -22.00 -19.50 -14.12
N VAL A 194 -21.67 -18.33 -14.69
CA VAL A 194 -21.40 -18.17 -16.13
C VAL A 194 -19.89 -18.14 -16.37
N ALA A 195 -19.36 -19.21 -16.96
CA ALA A 195 -17.96 -19.28 -17.37
C ALA A 195 -17.69 -18.35 -18.57
N THR A 196 -16.68 -17.52 -18.43
CA THR A 196 -16.11 -16.68 -19.50
C THR A 196 -14.92 -17.38 -20.14
N ARG A 197 -14.58 -17.02 -21.38
CA ARG A 197 -13.43 -17.57 -22.09
C ARG A 197 -12.50 -16.47 -22.58
N ASP A 198 -11.21 -16.78 -22.64
CA ASP A 198 -10.24 -15.96 -23.36
C ASP A 198 -10.36 -16.17 -24.88
N ALA A 199 -9.55 -15.44 -25.65
CA ALA A 199 -9.51 -15.56 -27.11
C ALA A 199 -9.05 -16.96 -27.59
N ASN A 200 -8.42 -17.76 -26.74
CA ASN A 200 -7.95 -19.11 -27.07
C ASN A 200 -8.97 -20.19 -26.67
N GLY A 201 -10.14 -19.80 -26.14
CA GLY A 201 -11.20 -20.69 -25.69
C GLY A 201 -10.97 -21.27 -24.28
N THR A 202 -9.93 -20.88 -23.58
CA THR A 202 -9.66 -21.27 -22.19
C THR A 202 -10.71 -20.65 -21.28
N SER A 203 -11.29 -21.43 -20.36
CA SER A 203 -12.38 -20.92 -19.51
C SER A 203 -11.92 -20.44 -18.14
N SER A 204 -12.58 -19.42 -17.59
CA SER A 204 -12.37 -18.96 -16.22
C SER A 204 -12.67 -20.04 -15.17
N LYS A 205 -13.57 -20.98 -15.49
CA LYS A 205 -13.85 -22.17 -14.66
C LYS A 205 -12.66 -23.12 -14.59
N GLU A 206 -11.96 -23.33 -15.70
CA GLU A 206 -10.75 -24.16 -15.74
C GLU A 206 -9.64 -23.55 -14.89
N TYR A 207 -9.41 -22.24 -14.98
CA TYR A 207 -8.45 -21.53 -14.14
C TYR A 207 -8.82 -21.63 -12.65
N ALA A 208 -10.09 -21.46 -12.32
CA ALA A 208 -10.60 -21.64 -10.97
C ALA A 208 -10.30 -23.06 -10.43
N GLN A 209 -10.44 -24.10 -11.27
CA GLN A 209 -10.13 -25.48 -10.88
C GLN A 209 -8.63 -25.71 -10.67
N ILE A 210 -7.77 -25.15 -11.52
CA ILE A 210 -6.31 -25.20 -11.36
C ILE A 210 -5.90 -24.65 -9.99
N ALA A 211 -6.42 -23.47 -9.63
CA ALA A 211 -6.13 -22.87 -8.33
C ALA A 211 -6.66 -23.69 -7.15
N ARG A 212 -7.89 -24.22 -7.23
CA ARG A 212 -8.43 -25.11 -6.18
C ARG A 212 -7.53 -26.33 -5.96
N LYS A 213 -7.09 -26.95 -7.06
CA LYS A 213 -6.18 -28.10 -6.99
C LYS A 213 -4.86 -27.72 -6.34
N ALA A 214 -4.29 -26.58 -6.71
CA ALA A 214 -3.06 -26.08 -6.10
C ALA A 214 -3.19 -25.86 -4.58
N ILE A 215 -4.30 -25.26 -4.12
CA ILE A 215 -4.55 -25.09 -2.68
C ILE A 215 -4.69 -26.43 -1.97
N LYS A 216 -5.46 -27.38 -2.53
CA LYS A 216 -5.75 -28.65 -1.85
C LYS A 216 -4.59 -29.64 -1.86
N GLU A 217 -3.84 -29.70 -2.95
CA GLU A 217 -2.86 -30.77 -3.17
C GLU A 217 -1.40 -30.31 -3.07
N LEU A 218 -1.11 -29.05 -3.42
CA LEU A 218 0.26 -28.53 -3.51
C LEU A 218 0.65 -27.74 -2.26
N ALA A 219 -0.26 -26.94 -1.69
CA ALA A 219 0.02 -26.14 -0.50
C ALA A 219 0.48 -26.96 0.71
N PRO A 220 -0.11 -28.15 1.02
CA PRO A 220 0.37 -29.00 2.12
C PRO A 220 1.83 -29.46 1.92
N LYS A 221 2.18 -29.89 0.70
CA LYS A 221 3.54 -30.34 0.34
C LYS A 221 4.58 -29.22 0.51
N ILE A 222 4.20 -27.97 0.22
CA ILE A 222 5.06 -26.80 0.41
C ILE A 222 5.22 -26.49 1.91
N ALA A 223 4.17 -26.65 2.70
CA ALA A 223 4.22 -26.44 4.14
C ALA A 223 5.18 -27.45 4.81
N GLU A 224 5.08 -28.73 4.45
CA GLU A 224 5.93 -29.82 4.96
C GLU A 224 7.42 -29.62 4.60
N LYS A 225 7.72 -29.22 3.37
CA LYS A 225 9.11 -28.93 2.95
C LYS A 225 9.70 -27.69 3.62
N LYS A 226 8.89 -26.75 4.10
CA LYS A 226 9.37 -25.56 4.83
C LYS A 226 9.65 -25.82 6.31
N THR A 227 9.03 -26.84 6.90
CA THR A 227 9.21 -27.19 8.32
C THR A 227 10.39 -28.14 8.56
N THR A 228 11.05 -28.63 7.51
CA THR A 228 12.18 -29.55 7.61
C THR A 228 13.48 -28.82 7.25
N PRO A 229 14.36 -28.47 8.20
CA PRO A 229 15.69 -27.97 7.90
C PRO A 229 16.54 -29.13 7.37
N GLY A 230 16.82 -29.11 6.06
CA GLY A 230 17.90 -29.84 5.38
C GLY A 230 18.30 -31.19 5.97
N GLU A 231 17.47 -32.22 5.82
CA GLU A 231 17.93 -33.59 6.00
C GLU A 231 18.66 -34.02 4.72
N LYS A 232 19.99 -34.09 4.83
CA LYS A 232 20.84 -34.76 3.83
C LYS A 232 20.41 -36.23 3.77
N GLN A 233 19.61 -36.60 2.78
CA GLN A 233 19.48 -38.01 2.41
C GLN A 233 20.78 -38.47 1.74
N VAL A 234 21.60 -39.10 2.56
CA VAL A 234 22.67 -40.01 2.15
C VAL A 234 22.02 -41.22 1.47
N THR A 235 22.27 -41.40 0.17
CA THR A 235 22.24 -42.71 -0.46
C THR A 235 23.55 -42.91 -1.24
N THR A 236 24.28 -43.94 -0.85
CA THR A 236 25.58 -44.39 -1.36
C THR A 236 25.42 -45.24 -2.64
N PRO A 237 26.48 -45.58 -3.39
CA PRO A 237 26.64 -45.13 -4.77
C PRO A 237 26.68 -46.25 -5.84
N GLY A 238 26.20 -45.93 -7.04
CA GLY A 238 26.47 -46.68 -8.28
C GLY A 238 27.48 -45.93 -9.17
N LYS A 239 28.60 -46.60 -9.48
CA LYS A 239 29.76 -46.17 -10.28
C LYS A 239 29.44 -45.44 -11.60
N THR A 240 30.07 -44.27 -11.83
CA THR A 240 30.91 -43.97 -13.02
C THR A 240 31.71 -42.66 -12.82
N PRO A 241 32.97 -42.53 -13.30
CA PRO A 241 33.87 -41.45 -12.88
C PRO A 241 34.02 -40.34 -13.93
N GLN A 242 33.35 -39.19 -13.75
CA GLN A 242 33.71 -37.95 -14.47
C GLN A 242 33.06 -36.69 -13.84
N LYS A 243 33.34 -36.37 -12.57
CA LYS A 243 32.72 -35.18 -11.94
C LYS A 243 33.51 -34.50 -10.81
N LYS A 244 34.85 -34.65 -10.74
CA LYS A 244 35.67 -33.99 -9.69
C LYS A 244 36.18 -32.59 -10.05
N SER A 245 36.12 -32.15 -11.31
CA SER A 245 36.57 -30.80 -11.71
C SER A 245 35.52 -29.71 -11.46
N ASN A 246 34.23 -29.99 -11.71
CA ASN A 246 33.19 -28.95 -11.69
C ASN A 246 32.65 -28.63 -10.29
N GLN A 247 32.80 -29.52 -9.29
CA GLN A 247 32.35 -29.24 -7.92
C GLN A 247 33.24 -28.22 -7.20
N LYS A 248 34.55 -28.22 -7.47
CA LYS A 248 35.49 -27.25 -6.90
C LYS A 248 35.35 -25.86 -7.52
N GLN A 249 34.94 -25.78 -8.80
CA GLN A 249 34.65 -24.53 -9.49
C GLN A 249 33.30 -23.92 -9.05
N LEU A 250 32.27 -24.74 -8.82
CA LEU A 250 30.97 -24.26 -8.32
C LEU A 250 31.06 -23.70 -6.89
N SER A 251 31.81 -24.37 -6.00
CA SER A 251 32.04 -23.85 -4.65
C SER A 251 32.86 -22.57 -4.64
N LEU A 252 33.81 -22.42 -5.58
CA LEU A 252 34.60 -21.20 -5.70
C LEU A 252 33.72 -20.02 -6.17
N LEU A 253 32.82 -20.26 -7.14
CA LEU A 253 31.88 -19.26 -7.65
C LEU A 253 30.86 -18.82 -6.60
N GLU A 254 30.31 -19.75 -5.80
CA GLU A 254 29.40 -19.42 -4.69
C GLU A 254 30.11 -18.61 -3.60
N THR A 255 31.38 -18.94 -3.31
CA THR A 255 32.19 -18.20 -2.35
C THR A 255 32.54 -16.80 -2.89
N LEU A 256 32.81 -16.68 -4.19
CA LEU A 256 33.08 -15.41 -4.86
C LEU A 256 31.82 -14.52 -4.93
N GLU A 257 30.64 -15.09 -5.21
CA GLU A 257 29.38 -14.35 -5.21
C GLU A 257 29.00 -13.84 -3.81
N ALA A 258 29.24 -14.65 -2.78
CA ALA A 258 29.03 -14.25 -1.39
C ALA A 258 29.96 -13.09 -1.00
N GLU A 259 31.24 -13.18 -1.38
CA GLU A 259 32.22 -12.12 -1.12
C GLU A 259 31.89 -10.85 -1.92
N ILE A 260 31.51 -10.97 -3.20
CA ILE A 260 31.10 -9.83 -4.04
C ILE A 260 29.86 -9.15 -3.45
N LYS A 261 28.85 -9.90 -2.99
CA LYS A 261 27.67 -9.33 -2.31
C LYS A 261 28.03 -8.59 -1.01
N ASN A 262 28.96 -9.15 -0.22
CA ASN A 262 29.40 -8.55 1.03
C ASN A 262 30.22 -7.28 0.78
N GLN A 263 31.04 -7.26 -0.27
CA GLN A 263 31.82 -6.10 -0.71
C GLN A 263 30.91 -5.00 -1.30
N LEU A 264 29.91 -5.35 -2.11
CA LEU A 264 28.89 -4.41 -2.61
C LEU A 264 28.08 -3.78 -1.47
N ALA A 265 27.75 -4.56 -0.43
CA ALA A 265 27.09 -4.05 0.77
C ALA A 265 28.00 -3.06 1.54
N ARG A 266 29.31 -3.32 1.60
CA ARG A 266 30.29 -2.41 2.24
C ARG A 266 30.49 -1.12 1.44
N VAL A 267 30.55 -1.18 0.11
CA VAL A 267 30.65 0.01 -0.76
C VAL A 267 29.35 0.82 -0.72
N ALA A 268 28.19 0.17 -0.69
CA ALA A 268 26.89 0.83 -0.53
C ALA A 268 26.75 1.53 0.84
N ALA A 269 27.42 1.04 1.88
CA ALA A 269 27.46 1.69 3.19
C ALA A 269 28.40 2.91 3.24
N ILE A 270 29.42 2.98 2.37
CA ILE A 270 30.39 4.09 2.31
C ILE A 270 29.92 5.21 1.36
N ALA A 271 29.13 4.90 0.33
CA ALA A 271 28.70 5.83 -0.72
C ALA A 271 27.37 6.59 -0.44
N GLN A 272 26.79 6.46 0.76
CA GLN A 272 25.58 7.22 1.12
C GLN A 272 25.93 8.58 1.75
N PRO A 273 25.59 9.73 1.12
CA PRO A 273 25.42 10.95 1.88
C PRO A 273 24.24 10.73 2.83
N ALA A 274 24.35 11.20 4.08
CA ALA A 274 23.37 11.01 5.15
C ALA A 274 21.95 11.47 4.76
N ALA A 275 21.22 10.59 4.08
CA ALA A 275 19.79 10.68 3.84
C ALA A 275 19.13 9.67 4.78
N LYS A 276 18.31 10.22 5.69
CA LYS A 276 17.67 9.51 6.79
C LYS A 276 16.88 8.31 6.27
N ASN A 277 17.39 7.14 6.59
CA ASN A 277 16.73 5.85 6.47
C ASN A 277 15.43 5.88 7.32
N THR A 278 14.27 5.86 6.67
CA THR A 278 12.98 5.57 7.29
C THR A 278 12.37 4.34 6.63
N ASP A 279 13.03 3.21 6.78
CA ASP A 279 12.37 1.91 6.87
C ASP A 279 12.68 1.38 8.26
N ILE A 280 11.63 1.13 9.04
CA ILE A 280 11.69 0.67 10.43
C ILE A 280 12.17 -0.78 10.44
N PRO A 281 13.37 -1.09 10.96
CA PRO A 281 13.68 -2.44 11.40
C PRO A 281 12.98 -2.65 12.76
N SER A 282 12.53 -3.88 13.03
CA SER A 282 12.17 -4.28 14.41
C SER A 282 13.33 -3.95 15.35
N SER A 283 13.23 -2.85 16.09
CA SER A 283 14.20 -2.49 17.12
C SER A 283 13.85 -3.27 18.38
N ASN A 284 14.74 -4.18 18.76
CA ASN A 284 14.71 -4.80 20.08
C ASN A 284 14.72 -3.73 21.18
N ASN A 285 13.60 -3.69 21.90
CA ASN A 285 13.36 -3.21 23.27
C ASN A 285 14.02 -1.91 23.74
N LYS A 286 13.20 -0.84 23.74
CA LYS A 286 12.87 -0.02 24.92
C LYS A 286 11.55 0.76 24.66
N ASN A 287 10.46 0.32 25.29
CA ASN A 287 9.13 0.96 25.40
C ASN A 287 8.33 1.26 24.11
N ASN A 288 7.75 0.22 23.52
CA ASN A 288 6.87 0.31 22.35
C ASN A 288 5.37 0.51 22.70
N GLN A 289 5.07 1.47 23.58
CA GLN A 289 3.71 1.69 24.11
C GLN A 289 2.70 2.08 23.01
N GLY A 290 3.14 2.86 22.01
CA GLY A 290 2.31 3.28 20.88
C GLY A 290 1.82 2.12 20.02
N GLU A 291 2.72 1.19 19.69
CA GLU A 291 2.34 -0.02 18.94
C GLU A 291 1.43 -0.94 19.74
N LYS A 292 1.63 -1.05 21.06
CA LYS A 292 0.71 -1.81 21.93
C LYS A 292 -0.71 -1.25 21.88
N ILE A 293 -0.88 0.07 21.89
CA ILE A 293 -2.20 0.72 21.76
C ILE A 293 -2.85 0.39 20.42
N ILE A 294 -2.09 0.45 19.32
CA ILE A 294 -2.59 0.15 17.98
C ILE A 294 -2.97 -1.34 17.85
N GLN A 295 -2.10 -2.23 18.32
CA GLN A 295 -2.34 -3.68 18.31
C GLN A 295 -3.55 -4.04 19.15
N ALA A 296 -3.67 -3.48 20.36
CA ALA A 296 -4.81 -3.67 21.24
C ALA A 296 -6.13 -3.22 20.57
N ALA A 297 -6.14 -2.03 19.96
CA ALA A 297 -7.30 -1.51 19.23
C ALA A 297 -7.75 -2.47 18.12
N LYS A 298 -6.82 -2.91 17.26
CA LYS A 298 -7.13 -3.77 16.12
C LYS A 298 -7.49 -5.21 16.52
N SER A 299 -6.86 -5.72 17.57
CA SER A 299 -7.13 -7.06 18.09
C SER A 299 -8.52 -7.13 18.72
N TYR A 300 -8.90 -6.08 19.46
CA TYR A 300 -10.20 -6.00 20.12
C TYR A 300 -11.33 -5.70 19.12
N PHE A 301 -11.17 -4.66 18.29
CA PHE A 301 -12.18 -4.23 17.33
C PHE A 301 -12.07 -4.97 16.00
N LYS A 302 -12.31 -6.28 16.03
CA LYS A 302 -12.33 -7.12 14.83
C LYS A 302 -13.46 -6.71 13.88
N PRO A 303 -13.22 -6.70 12.55
CA PRO A 303 -14.27 -6.45 11.57
C PRO A 303 -15.48 -7.38 11.76
N GLY A 304 -16.69 -6.83 11.61
CA GLY A 304 -17.93 -7.61 11.69
C GLY A 304 -18.43 -7.93 13.11
N LYS A 305 -17.84 -7.32 14.15
CA LYS A 305 -18.34 -7.39 15.53
C LYS A 305 -18.83 -6.06 16.09
N PHE A 306 -18.41 -4.96 15.47
CA PHE A 306 -18.66 -3.62 15.96
C PHE A 306 -19.10 -2.72 14.83
N GLU A 307 -19.91 -1.74 15.19
CA GLU A 307 -20.28 -0.64 14.33
C GLU A 307 -20.15 0.70 15.07
N TYR A 308 -20.33 1.79 14.34
CA TYR A 308 -20.34 3.10 14.99
C TYR A 308 -21.62 3.24 15.79
N GLY A 309 -21.52 3.62 17.05
CA GLY A 309 -22.71 3.83 17.86
C GLY A 309 -22.61 5.01 18.81
N ARG A 310 -23.72 5.73 18.99
CA ARG A 310 -23.83 6.88 19.90
C ARG A 310 -25.29 7.16 20.28
N PRO A 311 -25.56 7.60 21.51
CA PRO A 311 -26.92 7.80 22.00
C PRO A 311 -27.63 9.01 21.39
N ASP A 312 -26.88 10.02 20.94
CA ASP A 312 -27.43 11.30 20.50
C ASP A 312 -27.65 11.41 18.98
N SER A 313 -27.29 10.39 18.20
CA SER A 313 -27.46 10.44 16.74
C SER A 313 -27.50 9.05 16.12
N ARG A 314 -28.57 8.81 15.36
CA ARG A 314 -28.76 7.61 14.56
C ARG A 314 -28.62 7.95 13.08
N SER A 315 -27.50 7.58 12.47
CA SER A 315 -27.18 7.87 11.06
C SER A 315 -27.39 6.65 10.18
N LYS A 316 -27.64 6.83 8.87
CA LYS A 316 -27.66 5.70 7.93
C LYS A 316 -26.25 5.12 7.82
N ASN A 317 -26.12 3.80 7.91
CA ASN A 317 -24.87 3.09 7.72
C ASN A 317 -25.07 1.89 6.75
N LYS A 318 -24.07 1.01 6.68
CA LYS A 318 -24.12 -0.23 5.87
C LYS A 318 -24.41 -1.47 6.72
N SER A 319 -24.86 -1.33 7.97
CA SER A 319 -25.22 -2.46 8.83
C SER A 319 -26.53 -3.09 8.38
N ARG A 320 -26.90 -4.22 8.99
CA ARG A 320 -28.05 -5.02 8.54
C ARG A 320 -29.37 -4.27 8.69
N ASN A 321 -29.45 -3.39 9.68
CA ASN A 321 -30.62 -2.54 9.93
C ASN A 321 -30.53 -1.16 9.22
N GLY A 322 -29.40 -0.88 8.55
CA GLY A 322 -29.15 0.34 7.78
C GLY A 322 -28.99 1.61 8.62
N LYS A 323 -28.82 1.51 9.93
CA LYS A 323 -28.63 2.63 10.86
C LYS A 323 -27.53 2.33 11.88
N THR A 324 -26.86 3.38 12.35
CA THR A 324 -25.88 3.27 13.44
C THR A 324 -26.54 2.85 14.74
N ASP A 325 -25.81 2.09 15.54
CA ASP A 325 -26.23 1.71 16.89
C ASP A 325 -26.39 2.95 17.80
N THR A 326 -27.27 2.85 18.79
CA THR A 326 -27.49 3.88 19.82
C THR A 326 -26.57 3.72 21.04
N SER A 327 -25.93 2.57 21.22
CA SER A 327 -24.93 2.37 22.27
C SER A 327 -23.58 2.93 21.83
N ARG A 328 -22.89 3.58 22.77
CA ARG A 328 -21.48 3.95 22.61
C ARG A 328 -20.53 3.01 23.35
N LEU A 329 -21.06 2.09 24.15
CA LEU A 329 -20.32 1.31 25.16
C LEU A 329 -20.28 -0.19 24.83
N GLU A 330 -20.21 -0.53 23.55
CA GLU A 330 -20.01 -1.90 23.06
C GLU A 330 -21.18 -2.85 23.37
N GLU A 331 -22.40 -2.30 23.35
CA GLU A 331 -23.64 -3.06 23.43
C GLU A 331 -24.30 -3.09 22.05
N ASP A 332 -25.02 -4.16 21.74
CA ASP A 332 -25.87 -4.27 20.55
C ASP A 332 -27.26 -3.76 20.95
N ALA A 333 -27.48 -2.45 20.84
CA ALA A 333 -28.73 -1.86 21.32
C ALA A 333 -29.87 -1.92 20.29
N ASP A 334 -29.57 -2.26 19.05
CA ASP A 334 -30.57 -2.35 17.97
C ASP A 334 -30.79 -3.78 17.44
N GLY A 335 -30.10 -4.78 18.02
CA GLY A 335 -30.33 -6.20 17.84
C GLY A 335 -29.86 -6.75 16.51
N ASP A 336 -28.93 -6.07 15.84
CA ASP A 336 -28.48 -6.44 14.50
C ASP A 336 -27.25 -7.36 14.48
N GLY A 337 -26.70 -7.66 15.67
CA GLY A 337 -25.54 -8.52 15.90
C GLY A 337 -24.21 -7.76 15.94
N LEU A 338 -24.21 -6.44 15.75
CA LEU A 338 -23.03 -5.58 15.87
C LEU A 338 -23.13 -4.73 17.14
N LYS A 339 -22.00 -4.57 17.83
CA LYS A 339 -21.92 -3.74 19.03
C LYS A 339 -21.58 -2.29 18.69
N GLY A 340 -22.40 -1.35 19.14
CA GLY A 340 -22.16 0.08 18.99
C GLY A 340 -20.95 0.58 19.78
N VAL A 341 -20.01 1.25 19.11
CA VAL A 341 -18.86 1.90 19.77
C VAL A 341 -18.56 3.26 19.16
N ASP A 342 -18.43 4.28 20.01
CA ASP A 342 -18.03 5.61 19.54
C ASP A 342 -16.50 5.77 19.47
N CYS A 343 -16.07 6.89 18.90
CA CYS A 343 -14.65 7.16 18.69
C CYS A 343 -13.83 7.28 19.99
N SER A 344 -14.40 7.81 21.07
CA SER A 344 -13.73 7.95 22.36
C SER A 344 -13.72 6.66 23.18
N ALA A 345 -14.81 5.88 23.14
CA ALA A 345 -14.92 4.58 23.77
C ALA A 345 -13.94 3.58 23.13
N LEU A 346 -13.76 3.65 21.80
CA LEU A 346 -12.74 2.89 21.08
C LEU A 346 -11.33 3.21 21.59
N VAL A 347 -11.00 4.49 21.72
CA VAL A 347 -9.69 4.92 22.23
C VAL A 347 -9.49 4.46 23.66
N TRP A 348 -10.48 4.64 24.54
CA TRP A 348 -10.39 4.19 25.92
C TRP A 348 -10.15 2.69 26.01
N ARG A 349 -10.87 1.90 25.21
CA ARG A 349 -10.67 0.45 25.13
C ARG A 349 -9.26 0.11 24.65
N ALA A 350 -8.77 0.76 23.61
CA ALA A 350 -7.41 0.54 23.12
C ALA A 350 -6.34 0.83 24.20
N LEU A 351 -6.51 1.91 24.97
CA LEU A 351 -5.62 2.22 26.10
C LEU A 351 -5.70 1.12 27.16
N LYS A 352 -6.89 0.70 27.56
CA LYS A 352 -7.09 -0.37 28.56
C LYS A 352 -6.40 -1.68 28.14
N GLU A 353 -6.72 -2.17 26.95
CA GLU A 353 -6.24 -3.47 26.47
C GLU A 353 -4.74 -3.46 26.14
N SER A 354 -4.14 -2.28 25.94
CA SER A 354 -2.69 -2.14 25.74
C SER A 354 -1.85 -2.24 27.01
N GLY A 355 -2.50 -2.29 28.18
CA GLY A 355 -1.84 -2.29 29.48
C GLY A 355 -1.36 -0.89 29.92
N VAL A 356 -1.85 0.18 29.28
CA VAL A 356 -1.59 1.55 29.75
C VAL A 356 -2.31 1.76 31.09
N PRO A 357 -1.62 2.25 32.13
CA PRO A 357 -2.28 2.67 33.36
C PRO A 357 -3.29 3.78 33.06
N LEU A 358 -4.57 3.53 33.34
CA LEU A 358 -5.64 4.51 33.16
C LEU A 358 -5.76 5.49 34.32
N THR A 359 -4.75 5.54 35.21
CA THR A 359 -4.72 6.43 36.37
C THR A 359 -4.83 7.88 35.92
N GLY A 360 -5.86 8.58 36.41
CA GLY A 360 -6.14 9.97 36.03
C GLY A 360 -7.03 10.13 34.79
N LEU A 361 -7.43 9.03 34.14
CA LEU A 361 -8.50 9.00 33.13
C LEU A 361 -9.82 8.53 33.75
N PRO A 362 -10.97 9.05 33.30
CA PRO A 362 -12.28 8.58 33.73
C PRO A 362 -12.54 7.15 33.25
N THR A 363 -13.61 6.55 33.78
CA THR A 363 -14.17 5.30 33.24
C THR A 363 -14.59 5.48 31.77
N GLN A 364 -14.81 4.37 31.05
CA GLN A 364 -15.19 4.40 29.64
C GLN A 364 -16.40 5.31 29.36
N ALA A 365 -17.39 5.32 30.26
CA ALA A 365 -18.55 6.19 30.16
C ALA A 365 -18.18 7.69 30.23
N GLY A 366 -17.28 8.06 31.14
CA GLY A 366 -16.80 9.43 31.33
C GLY A 366 -15.71 9.86 30.32
N PHE A 367 -15.05 8.91 29.66
CA PHE A 367 -14.08 9.19 28.60
C PHE A 367 -14.80 9.53 27.29
N THR A 368 -15.00 10.82 27.07
CA THR A 368 -15.67 11.36 25.88
C THR A 368 -14.71 12.19 25.04
N THR A 369 -15.00 12.39 23.76
CA THR A 369 -14.21 13.32 22.94
C THR A 369 -14.18 14.73 23.55
N ARG A 370 -15.27 15.17 24.20
CA ARG A 370 -15.34 16.45 24.93
C ARG A 370 -14.51 16.48 26.21
N SER A 371 -14.31 15.32 26.84
CA SER A 371 -13.40 15.22 27.99
C SER A 371 -11.94 15.47 27.60
N LEU A 372 -11.59 15.27 26.32
CA LEU A 372 -10.23 15.48 25.81
C LEU A 372 -10.01 16.89 25.24
N PHE A 373 -10.97 17.40 24.47
CA PHE A 373 -10.87 18.73 23.87
C PHE A 373 -12.26 19.31 23.56
N ASN A 374 -12.36 20.63 23.44
CA ASN A 374 -13.54 21.36 22.98
C ASN A 374 -13.16 22.29 21.82
N GLY A 375 -13.66 22.02 20.61
CA GLY A 375 -13.18 22.64 19.38
C GLY A 375 -11.71 22.30 19.13
N SER A 376 -10.84 23.30 19.14
CA SER A 376 -9.37 23.13 19.10
C SER A 376 -8.71 23.20 20.48
N THR A 377 -9.47 23.45 21.54
CA THR A 377 -8.96 23.68 22.89
C THR A 377 -8.84 22.37 23.67
N VAL A 378 -7.64 22.01 24.10
CA VAL A 378 -7.41 20.81 24.92
C VAL A 378 -7.85 21.06 26.37
N THR A 379 -8.55 20.11 26.98
CA THR A 379 -9.03 20.21 28.37
C THR A 379 -7.90 20.01 29.39
N GLU A 380 -8.13 20.40 30.64
CA GLU A 380 -7.20 20.12 31.74
C GLU A 380 -7.00 18.62 31.99
N LEU A 381 -8.07 17.81 31.84
CA LEU A 381 -7.97 16.35 31.92
C LEU A 381 -6.98 15.83 30.87
N ALA A 382 -7.08 16.30 29.62
CA ALA A 382 -6.16 15.89 28.58
C ALA A 382 -4.74 16.42 28.82
N LYS A 383 -4.56 17.68 29.23
CA LYS A 383 -3.23 18.24 29.56
C LYS A 383 -2.57 17.51 30.73
N LYS A 384 -3.33 16.99 31.69
CA LYS A 384 -2.82 16.21 32.81
C LYS A 384 -2.20 14.89 32.33
N ASN A 385 -2.92 14.16 31.47
CA ASN A 385 -2.57 12.79 31.06
C ASN A 385 -1.82 12.69 29.72
N PHE A 386 -1.89 13.73 28.89
CA PHE A 386 -1.32 13.77 27.54
C PHE A 386 -0.56 15.08 27.31
N THR A 387 0.42 15.02 26.40
CA THR A 387 1.16 16.15 25.85
C THR A 387 0.50 16.58 24.53
N PRO A 388 -0.08 17.78 24.45
CA PRO A 388 -0.67 18.28 23.22
C PRO A 388 0.38 18.55 22.13
N ILE A 389 0.02 18.22 20.89
CA ILE A 389 0.76 18.54 19.67
C ILE A 389 -0.15 19.44 18.84
N SER A 390 0.28 20.68 18.59
CA SER A 390 -0.49 21.63 17.78
C SER A 390 -0.71 21.11 16.36
N LYS A 391 -1.74 21.61 15.69
CA LYS A 391 -2.06 21.24 14.31
C LYS A 391 -0.86 21.37 13.37
N ASP A 392 -0.18 22.52 13.39
CA ASP A 392 0.91 22.82 12.46
C ASP A 392 2.09 21.87 12.70
N LYS A 393 2.45 21.67 13.97
CA LYS A 393 3.50 20.74 14.36
C LYS A 393 3.13 19.30 14.01
N ALA A 394 1.89 18.88 14.23
CA ALA A 394 1.46 17.52 13.94
C ALA A 394 1.47 17.17 12.44
N LEU A 395 1.43 18.18 11.55
CA LEU A 395 1.53 17.98 10.10
C LEU A 395 2.98 17.83 9.61
N GLU A 396 3.98 18.16 10.43
CA GLU A 396 5.40 17.95 10.09
C GLU A 396 5.74 16.45 10.07
N PRO A 397 6.51 15.97 9.07
CA PRO A 397 6.91 14.56 9.00
C PRO A 397 7.64 14.10 10.27
N GLY A 398 7.13 13.03 10.89
CA GLY A 398 7.71 12.44 12.10
C GLY A 398 7.33 13.13 13.42
N ALA A 399 6.54 14.21 13.40
CA ALA A 399 6.09 14.88 14.62
C ALA A 399 5.07 14.05 15.40
N MET A 400 4.14 13.39 14.72
CA MET A 400 3.26 12.37 15.31
C MET A 400 3.95 11.01 15.34
N LYS A 401 3.72 10.27 16.43
CA LYS A 401 4.25 8.92 16.67
C LYS A 401 3.09 7.91 16.76
N PRO A 402 3.28 6.66 16.31
CA PRO A 402 2.27 5.61 16.46
C PRO A 402 1.68 5.60 17.88
N GLY A 403 0.36 5.55 18.00
CA GLY A 403 -0.37 5.61 19.27
C GLY A 403 -0.81 7.01 19.73
N ASP A 404 -0.33 8.09 19.10
CA ASP A 404 -0.84 9.45 19.38
C ASP A 404 -2.33 9.57 19.03
N LEU A 405 -3.10 10.33 19.82
CA LEU A 405 -4.53 10.52 19.60
C LEU A 405 -4.78 11.75 18.72
N MET A 406 -5.26 11.55 17.51
CA MET A 406 -5.60 12.61 16.56
C MET A 406 -6.94 13.27 16.93
N MET A 407 -6.97 14.60 16.95
CA MET A 407 -8.15 15.39 17.30
C MET A 407 -8.78 16.02 16.06
N PHE A 408 -10.10 15.90 15.94
CA PHE A 408 -10.86 16.47 14.84
C PHE A 408 -12.11 17.21 15.32
N SER A 409 -12.46 18.32 14.68
CA SER A 409 -13.71 19.07 14.91
C SER A 409 -14.30 19.58 13.60
N GLY A 410 -15.63 19.75 13.54
CA GLY A 410 -16.30 20.32 12.36
C GLY A 410 -17.82 20.30 12.49
N LYS A 411 -18.52 20.58 11.38
CA LYS A 411 -20.01 20.65 11.33
C LYS A 411 -20.72 19.38 11.83
N GLY A 412 -20.04 18.22 11.78
CA GLY A 412 -20.57 16.93 12.26
C GLY A 412 -20.13 16.57 13.69
N GLY A 413 -19.62 17.52 14.48
CA GLY A 413 -19.12 17.28 15.83
C GLY A 413 -17.63 16.97 15.91
N GLN A 414 -17.19 16.57 17.11
CA GLN A 414 -15.80 16.23 17.40
C GLN A 414 -15.54 14.74 17.23
N HIS A 415 -14.31 14.40 16.85
CA HIS A 415 -13.88 13.02 16.64
C HIS A 415 -12.45 12.84 17.14
N VAL A 416 -12.13 11.65 17.64
CA VAL A 416 -10.78 11.26 18.07
C VAL A 416 -10.40 9.92 17.45
N ALA A 417 -9.14 9.74 17.08
CA ALA A 417 -8.64 8.49 16.50
C ALA A 417 -7.19 8.21 16.90
N ILE A 418 -6.71 6.98 16.69
CA ILE A 418 -5.35 6.55 17.03
C ILE A 418 -4.48 6.63 15.78
N PHE A 419 -3.41 7.42 15.83
CA PHE A 419 -2.44 7.52 14.74
C PHE A 419 -1.67 6.20 14.58
N GLU A 420 -1.66 5.63 13.39
CA GLU A 420 -0.97 4.36 13.08
C GLU A 420 0.46 4.58 12.59
N GLY A 421 0.72 5.71 11.95
CA GLY A 421 1.99 6.00 11.28
C GLY A 421 1.77 6.64 9.91
N TYR A 422 2.88 6.94 9.24
CA TYR A 422 2.87 7.39 7.86
C TYR A 422 3.02 6.18 6.93
N ASP A 423 2.28 6.17 5.82
CA ASP A 423 2.52 5.20 4.75
C ASP A 423 3.76 5.60 3.91
N LYS A 424 4.13 4.75 2.96
CA LYS A 424 5.25 4.96 2.02
C LYS A 424 5.15 6.24 1.18
N ASP A 425 3.95 6.81 1.04
CA ASP A 425 3.73 8.08 0.32
C ASP A 425 3.75 9.28 1.29
N GLY A 426 4.10 9.06 2.57
CA GLY A 426 4.06 10.07 3.62
C GLY A 426 2.65 10.42 4.09
N LYS A 427 1.64 9.59 3.81
CA LYS A 427 0.25 9.85 4.23
C LYS A 427 0.00 9.35 5.64
N ALA A 428 -0.61 10.18 6.47
CA ALA A 428 -0.86 9.92 7.88
C ALA A 428 -2.10 9.02 8.00
N LYS A 429 -1.88 7.79 8.47
CA LYS A 429 -2.89 6.77 8.64
C LYS A 429 -3.35 6.72 10.09
N PHE A 430 -4.65 6.50 10.32
CA PHE A 430 -5.20 6.40 11.66
C PHE A 430 -6.35 5.40 11.76
N PHE A 431 -6.54 4.83 12.93
CA PHE A 431 -7.60 3.89 13.27
C PHE A 431 -8.65 4.56 14.19
N GLY A 432 -9.93 4.48 13.82
CA GLY A 432 -11.01 5.08 14.62
C GLY A 432 -12.39 4.56 14.21
N SER A 433 -13.41 4.87 15.02
CA SER A 433 -14.79 4.42 14.77
C SER A 433 -15.46 5.32 13.73
N GLN A 434 -15.73 4.76 12.54
CA GLN A 434 -16.29 5.47 11.39
C GLN A 434 -17.80 5.23 11.27
N THR A 435 -18.58 6.27 11.00
CA THR A 435 -20.04 6.15 10.84
C THR A 435 -20.50 5.16 9.77
N SER A 436 -19.67 4.91 8.75
CA SER A 436 -20.02 4.05 7.61
C SER A 436 -19.56 2.59 7.75
N THR A 437 -18.50 2.33 8.51
CA THR A 437 -17.84 1.01 8.57
C THR A 437 -17.57 0.52 10.01
N GLY A 438 -17.91 1.30 11.03
CA GLY A 438 -17.44 1.04 12.39
C GLY A 438 -15.93 1.27 12.54
N PRO A 439 -15.28 0.61 13.51
CA PRO A 439 -13.83 0.67 13.71
C PRO A 439 -13.04 0.31 12.45
N ALA A 440 -12.32 1.28 11.88
CA ALA A 440 -11.53 1.07 10.66
C ALA A 440 -10.35 2.04 10.56
N SER A 441 -9.36 1.65 9.74
CA SER A 441 -8.24 2.51 9.36
C SER A 441 -8.62 3.44 8.19
N THR A 442 -8.19 4.69 8.23
CA THR A 442 -8.34 5.67 7.14
C THR A 442 -7.15 6.64 7.12
N TYR A 443 -7.20 7.64 6.24
CA TYR A 443 -6.11 8.59 6.01
C TYR A 443 -6.51 10.04 6.28
N LEU A 444 -5.63 10.78 6.94
CA LEU A 444 -5.77 12.21 7.21
C LEU A 444 -5.87 13.04 5.92
N GLN A 445 -5.19 12.60 4.86
CA GLN A 445 -5.06 13.32 3.59
C GLN A 445 -6.35 13.38 2.77
N SER A 446 -7.41 12.67 3.18
CA SER A 446 -8.74 12.96 2.67
C SER A 446 -9.10 14.42 2.99
N TRP A 447 -9.62 15.13 1.98
CA TRP A 447 -9.95 16.56 2.10
C TRP A 447 -10.90 16.84 3.29
N GLU A 448 -11.78 15.90 3.62
CA GLU A 448 -12.70 15.98 4.76
C GLU A 448 -11.96 15.94 6.10
N TRP A 449 -11.02 15.01 6.27
CA TRP A 449 -10.26 14.84 7.51
C TRP A 449 -9.24 15.95 7.72
N LYS A 450 -8.52 16.33 6.66
CA LYS A 450 -7.52 17.41 6.71
C LYS A 450 -8.14 18.73 7.15
N LYS A 451 -9.36 19.04 6.71
CA LYS A 451 -10.08 20.27 7.11
C LYS A 451 -10.48 20.27 8.59
N ARG A 452 -10.79 19.09 9.14
CA ARG A 452 -11.29 18.92 10.50
C ARG A 452 -10.20 18.74 11.54
N PHE A 453 -8.96 18.48 11.12
CA PHE A 453 -7.84 18.16 12.00
C PHE A 453 -7.38 19.38 12.83
N ASN A 454 -7.22 19.16 14.13
CA ASN A 454 -6.90 20.19 15.13
C ASN A 454 -5.54 19.97 15.83
N GLY A 455 -4.87 18.85 15.57
CA GLY A 455 -3.65 18.44 16.27
C GLY A 455 -3.78 17.04 16.86
N ALA A 456 -2.85 16.69 17.76
CA ALA A 456 -2.82 15.37 18.38
C ALA A 456 -2.51 15.45 19.89
N LEU A 457 -2.73 14.35 20.62
CA LEU A 457 -2.41 14.18 22.03
C LEU A 457 -1.48 12.97 22.18
N ARG A 458 -0.29 13.17 22.73
CA ARG A 458 0.64 12.08 23.04
C ARG A 458 0.51 11.68 24.49
N LEU A 459 0.33 10.39 24.77
CA LEU A 459 0.24 9.90 26.15
C LEU A 459 1.55 10.19 26.91
N LYS A 460 1.45 10.66 28.16
CA LYS A 460 2.62 10.87 29.02
C LYS A 460 3.10 9.54 29.57
N ASN A 461 4.41 9.30 29.55
CA ASN A 461 4.99 8.15 30.21
C ASN A 461 4.97 8.40 31.73
N ASN A 462 4.10 7.71 32.45
CA ASN A 462 4.17 7.66 33.91
C ASN A 462 5.34 6.73 34.26
N GLY A 463 6.52 7.30 34.50
CA GLY A 463 7.71 6.55 34.89
C GLY A 463 7.50 5.77 36.18
N ASN A 464 8.10 4.57 36.24
CA ASN A 464 8.39 3.74 37.41
C ASN A 464 7.32 3.62 38.51
N GLN A 465 6.60 2.50 38.50
CA GLN A 465 6.63 1.58 39.64
C GLN A 465 6.76 0.14 39.11
N GLU A 466 7.98 -0.37 39.16
CA GLU A 466 8.32 -1.76 38.93
C GLU A 466 8.73 -2.34 40.29
N LYS A 467 8.17 -3.53 40.60
CA LYS A 467 8.51 -4.50 41.67
C LYS A 467 7.95 -4.23 43.07
N VAL A 468 7.00 -5.07 43.50
CA VAL A 468 7.32 -6.29 44.28
C VAL A 468 6.36 -7.41 43.87
N ASN A 469 6.91 -8.48 43.28
CA ASN A 469 6.32 -9.82 43.38
C ASN A 469 7.18 -10.55 44.41
N VAL A 470 6.58 -10.99 45.51
CA VAL A 470 7.08 -12.09 46.33
C VAL A 470 5.92 -13.05 46.56
N ILE A 471 6.27 -14.32 46.43
CA ILE A 471 5.49 -15.55 46.34
C ILE A 471 5.14 -16.04 47.75
N GLU A 472 3.91 -16.52 47.95
CA GLU A 472 3.48 -17.67 48.78
C GLU A 472 1.93 -17.66 48.77
N GLY A 473 1.14 -18.72 48.55
CA GLY A 473 1.39 -20.15 48.63
C GLY A 473 0.52 -20.79 49.72
N LYS A 474 -0.73 -21.18 49.40
CA LYS A 474 -1.47 -22.40 49.83
C LYS A 474 -2.99 -22.22 50.09
N ALA A 475 -3.75 -22.97 49.28
CA ALA A 475 -4.89 -23.86 49.54
C ALA A 475 -5.72 -23.77 50.85
N SER A 476 -7.06 -23.84 50.70
CA SER A 476 -7.88 -24.99 51.16
C SER A 476 -9.37 -24.86 50.77
N GLU A 477 -9.97 -26.01 50.45
CA GLU A 477 -11.38 -26.31 50.15
C GLU A 477 -12.36 -26.12 51.34
N ALA A 478 -13.66 -25.94 51.03
CA ALA A 478 -14.85 -26.49 51.73
C ALA A 478 -16.14 -25.92 51.06
N THR A 479 -16.84 -26.66 50.18
CA THR A 479 -18.03 -27.54 50.39
C THR A 479 -19.39 -26.87 50.71
N ASN A 480 -20.38 -27.21 49.86
CA ASN A 480 -21.84 -27.43 50.08
C ASN A 480 -22.75 -26.29 50.60
N THR A 481 -24.09 -26.23 50.40
CA THR A 481 -25.06 -26.72 49.40
C THR A 481 -26.43 -26.10 49.75
N THR A 482 -27.23 -25.87 48.71
CA THR A 482 -28.67 -25.59 48.57
C THR A 482 -29.63 -26.08 49.69
N ILE A 483 -30.67 -25.29 49.99
CA ILE A 483 -31.86 -25.68 50.78
C ILE A 483 -33.16 -25.45 49.95
N PRO A 484 -34.05 -26.45 49.84
CA PRO A 484 -35.50 -26.28 49.60
C PRO A 484 -36.38 -26.97 50.70
N PRO A 485 -37.73 -26.92 50.63
CA PRO A 485 -38.62 -26.75 51.80
C PRO A 485 -39.26 -28.05 52.35
N LYS A 486 -40.00 -27.93 53.47
CA LYS A 486 -40.69 -29.04 54.16
C LYS A 486 -42.20 -28.80 54.33
N VAL A 487 -42.97 -29.86 54.05
CA VAL A 487 -44.42 -30.05 54.25
C VAL A 487 -44.63 -31.06 55.38
N ALA A 488 -45.72 -30.95 56.16
CA ALA A 488 -46.40 -32.08 56.84
C ALA A 488 -47.75 -31.65 57.47
N PRO A 489 -48.68 -32.59 57.80
CA PRO A 489 -50.09 -32.58 57.35
C PRO A 489 -51.13 -32.71 58.50
N THR A 490 -52.43 -32.79 58.17
CA THR A 490 -53.44 -33.78 58.67
C THR A 490 -54.91 -33.42 58.30
N ASN A 491 -55.72 -34.46 58.06
CA ASN A 491 -57.21 -34.54 57.91
C ASN A 491 -57.67 -35.60 58.97
N PRO A 492 -58.97 -35.96 59.26
CA PRO A 492 -60.24 -35.69 58.54
C PRO A 492 -61.57 -35.53 59.39
N ASN A 493 -62.66 -35.17 58.69
CA ASN A 493 -64.11 -35.54 58.84
C ASN A 493 -64.84 -35.67 60.22
N ASN A 494 -65.98 -34.97 60.41
CA ASN A 494 -67.39 -35.43 60.14
C ASN A 494 -68.48 -34.75 61.03
N LYS A 495 -69.61 -34.40 60.38
CA LYS A 495 -71.04 -34.40 60.81
C LYS A 495 -71.60 -33.54 61.98
N LYS A 496 -72.59 -32.71 61.58
CA LYS A 496 -74.05 -32.73 61.95
C LYS A 496 -74.60 -31.56 62.81
N THR A 497 -75.74 -31.02 62.31
CA THR A 497 -76.91 -30.43 63.02
C THR A 497 -76.71 -29.10 63.79
N SER A 498 -77.60 -28.11 63.83
CA SER A 498 -78.88 -27.77 63.16
C SER A 498 -79.38 -26.43 63.75
N GLN A 499 -80.28 -25.73 63.03
CA GLN A 499 -81.11 -24.57 63.44
C GLN A 499 -80.33 -23.24 63.61
N THR A 500 -80.76 -22.08 63.10
CA THR A 500 -82.11 -21.51 63.06
C THR A 500 -82.22 -20.45 61.93
N SER A 501 -83.24 -20.57 61.07
CA SER A 501 -83.73 -19.52 60.16
C SER A 501 -84.52 -18.50 60.97
N SER A 502 -84.28 -17.19 60.87
CA SER A 502 -85.15 -16.33 60.06
C SER A 502 -84.60 -14.91 59.81
N GLN A 503 -83.36 -14.61 60.22
CA GLN A 503 -82.76 -13.28 60.02
C GLN A 503 -81.98 -13.13 58.70
N GLN A 504 -81.71 -14.23 57.98
CA GLN A 504 -80.81 -14.22 56.82
C GLN A 504 -81.48 -13.89 55.46
N GLN A 505 -82.80 -13.71 55.40
CA GLN A 505 -83.50 -13.53 54.12
C GLN A 505 -83.72 -12.05 53.73
N ALA A 506 -83.66 -11.11 54.69
CA ALA A 506 -83.73 -9.68 54.44
C ALA A 506 -82.36 -9.09 53.99
N ASP A 507 -81.26 -9.56 54.58
CA ASP A 507 -79.90 -9.08 54.25
C ASP A 507 -79.41 -9.54 52.87
N VAL A 508 -79.86 -10.71 52.39
CA VAL A 508 -79.41 -11.23 51.09
C VAL A 508 -79.99 -10.43 49.91
N ASN A 509 -81.20 -9.87 50.04
CA ASN A 509 -81.83 -9.08 48.98
C ASN A 509 -81.29 -7.63 48.93
N ALA A 510 -80.97 -7.02 50.09
CA ALA A 510 -80.34 -5.71 50.15
C ALA A 510 -78.90 -5.73 49.59
N VAL A 511 -78.13 -6.78 49.89
CA VAL A 511 -76.77 -6.96 49.37
C VAL A 511 -76.76 -7.25 47.86
N LYS A 512 -77.74 -8.00 47.32
CA LYS A 512 -77.86 -8.26 45.87
C LYS A 512 -78.14 -6.99 45.07
N ASN A 513 -79.04 -6.12 45.55
CA ASN A 513 -79.38 -4.86 44.87
C ASN A 513 -78.24 -3.84 44.92
N GLN A 514 -77.51 -3.73 46.04
CA GLN A 514 -76.32 -2.87 46.10
C GLN A 514 -75.20 -3.39 45.18
N LYS A 515 -75.01 -4.70 45.05
CA LYS A 515 -73.99 -5.28 44.16
C LYS A 515 -74.34 -5.06 42.67
N ALA A 516 -75.63 -5.08 42.32
CA ALA A 516 -76.10 -4.82 40.96
C ALA A 516 -75.98 -3.34 40.56
N GLU A 517 -76.30 -2.41 41.47
CA GLU A 517 -76.08 -0.96 41.30
C GLU A 517 -74.58 -0.63 41.13
N LYS A 518 -73.73 -1.19 42.00
CA LYS A 518 -72.27 -0.98 41.94
C LYS A 518 -71.66 -1.56 40.66
N ALA A 519 -72.19 -2.67 40.14
CA ALA A 519 -71.78 -3.25 38.87
C ALA A 519 -72.19 -2.39 37.66
N LYS A 520 -73.40 -1.82 37.66
CA LYS A 520 -73.85 -0.89 36.61
C LYS A 520 -73.07 0.44 36.64
N ALA A 521 -72.77 0.96 37.82
CA ALA A 521 -71.94 2.16 37.98
C ALA A 521 -70.50 1.93 37.49
N LYS A 522 -69.92 0.76 37.81
CA LYS A 522 -68.58 0.37 37.33
C LYS A 522 -68.54 0.19 35.81
N GLN A 523 -69.55 -0.43 35.20
CA GLN A 523 -69.62 -0.57 33.74
C GLN A 523 -69.76 0.78 33.01
N ARG A 524 -70.50 1.74 33.58
CA ARG A 524 -70.60 3.10 33.01
C ARG A 524 -69.27 3.85 33.11
N ALA A 525 -68.56 3.75 34.23
CA ALA A 525 -67.23 4.34 34.40
C ALA A 525 -66.18 3.71 33.47
N ASP A 526 -66.20 2.38 33.31
CA ASP A 526 -65.29 1.66 32.43
C ASP A 526 -65.56 2.01 30.94
N ALA A 527 -66.82 2.21 30.55
CA ALA A 527 -67.21 2.65 29.20
C ALA A 527 -66.81 4.11 28.91
N GLU A 528 -66.94 5.01 29.88
CA GLU A 528 -66.54 6.41 29.75
C GLU A 528 -65.01 6.56 29.67
N ALA A 529 -64.26 5.79 30.47
CA ALA A 529 -62.81 5.71 30.41
C ALA A 529 -62.31 5.15 29.06
N ALA A 530 -63.00 4.15 28.50
CA ALA A 530 -62.69 3.62 27.18
C ALA A 530 -62.92 4.65 26.06
N LYS A 531 -64.00 5.46 26.17
CA LYS A 531 -64.31 6.52 25.21
C LYS A 531 -63.30 7.67 25.27
N GLN A 532 -62.82 8.02 26.46
CA GLN A 532 -61.75 9.01 26.66
C GLN A 532 -60.41 8.53 26.09
N LYS A 533 -60.02 7.27 26.34
CA LYS A 533 -58.79 6.69 25.76
C LYS A 533 -58.83 6.63 24.24
N ALA A 534 -59.96 6.29 23.64
CA ALA A 534 -60.12 6.30 22.18
C ALA A 534 -60.01 7.72 21.58
N ALA A 535 -60.60 8.72 22.25
CA ALA A 535 -60.48 10.12 21.82
C ALA A 535 -59.03 10.66 21.96
N GLU A 536 -58.31 10.25 23.00
CA GLU A 536 -56.91 10.62 23.20
C GLU A 536 -55.99 9.97 22.17
N GLN A 537 -56.19 8.68 21.85
CA GLN A 537 -55.47 7.99 20.78
C GLN A 537 -55.72 8.61 19.40
N ALA A 538 -56.95 9.03 19.11
CA ALA A 538 -57.28 9.72 17.87
C ALA A 538 -56.56 11.09 17.75
N LYS A 539 -56.52 11.87 18.84
CA LYS A 539 -55.77 13.14 18.90
C LYS A 539 -54.26 12.92 18.78
N ALA A 540 -53.71 11.88 19.41
CA ALA A 540 -52.29 11.53 19.31
C ALA A 540 -51.92 11.12 17.87
N LYS A 541 -52.77 10.33 17.20
CA LYS A 541 -52.57 9.95 15.80
C LYS A 541 -52.60 11.16 14.86
N GLN A 542 -53.55 12.08 15.04
CA GLN A 542 -53.61 13.31 14.24
C GLN A 542 -52.38 14.22 14.45
N ARG A 543 -51.85 14.31 15.69
CA ARG A 543 -50.61 15.04 15.97
C ARG A 543 -49.40 14.41 15.30
N ALA A 544 -49.29 13.07 15.34
CA ALA A 544 -48.22 12.34 14.67
C ALA A 544 -48.28 12.49 13.13
N ASP A 545 -49.47 12.41 12.54
CA ASP A 545 -49.69 12.58 11.10
C ASP A 545 -49.35 14.02 10.66
N ALA A 546 -49.72 15.04 11.46
CA ALA A 546 -49.37 16.44 11.21
C ALA A 546 -47.87 16.74 11.36
N GLU A 547 -47.20 16.13 12.34
CA GLU A 547 -45.76 16.28 12.54
C GLU A 547 -44.96 15.59 11.41
N ALA A 548 -45.41 14.41 10.96
CA ALA A 548 -44.83 13.72 9.81
C ALA A 548 -44.98 14.53 8.51
N ALA A 549 -46.12 15.20 8.30
CA ALA A 549 -46.32 16.10 7.17
C ALA A 549 -45.39 17.32 7.22
N LYS A 550 -45.22 17.93 8.41
CA LYS A 550 -44.30 19.07 8.61
C LYS A 550 -42.84 18.69 8.40
N GLN A 551 -42.43 17.49 8.82
CA GLN A 551 -41.08 16.96 8.58
C GLN A 551 -40.82 16.69 7.09
N LYS A 552 -41.78 16.09 6.36
CA LYS A 552 -41.67 15.90 4.90
C LYS A 552 -41.57 17.22 4.15
N ALA A 553 -42.36 18.23 4.51
CA ALA A 553 -42.28 19.55 3.90
C ALA A 553 -40.92 20.23 4.16
N ALA A 554 -40.40 20.12 5.40
CA ALA A 554 -39.07 20.65 5.75
C ALA A 554 -37.92 19.91 5.04
N GLU A 555 -38.06 18.60 4.81
CA GLU A 555 -37.08 17.80 4.06
C GLU A 555 -37.08 18.17 2.57
N GLN A 556 -38.25 18.34 1.95
CA GLN A 556 -38.38 18.81 0.58
C GLN A 556 -37.81 20.22 0.38
N ALA A 557 -38.05 21.14 1.31
CA ALA A 557 -37.47 22.49 1.27
C ALA A 557 -35.93 22.45 1.37
N LYS A 558 -35.38 21.62 2.25
CA LYS A 558 -33.91 21.41 2.36
C LYS A 558 -33.32 20.74 1.12
N ALA A 559 -34.05 19.81 0.49
CA ALA A 559 -33.61 19.17 -0.74
C ALA A 559 -33.55 20.18 -1.91
N LYS A 560 -34.56 21.05 -2.04
CA LYS A 560 -34.59 22.12 -3.05
C LYS A 560 -33.44 23.11 -2.86
N GLN A 561 -33.19 23.57 -1.63
CA GLN A 561 -32.06 24.46 -1.33
C GLN A 561 -30.70 23.83 -1.62
N ARG A 562 -30.55 22.51 -1.40
CA ARG A 562 -29.31 21.78 -1.75
C ARG A 562 -29.10 21.69 -3.26
N ALA A 563 -30.17 21.42 -4.02
CA ALA A 563 -30.11 21.37 -5.48
C ALA A 563 -29.74 22.74 -6.07
N ASP A 564 -30.34 23.81 -5.58
CA ASP A 564 -30.05 25.18 -6.03
C ASP A 564 -28.60 25.60 -5.69
N ALA A 565 -28.12 25.25 -4.48
CA ALA A 565 -26.74 25.51 -4.08
C ALA A 565 -25.71 24.69 -4.87
N GLU A 566 -26.05 23.45 -5.23
CA GLU A 566 -25.19 22.59 -6.05
C GLU A 566 -25.11 23.10 -7.50
N ALA A 567 -26.23 23.53 -8.08
CA ALA A 567 -26.27 24.15 -9.41
C ALA A 567 -25.45 25.45 -9.46
N ALA A 568 -25.54 26.29 -8.43
CA ALA A 568 -24.73 27.50 -8.32
C ALA A 568 -23.23 27.19 -8.21
N LYS A 569 -22.85 26.15 -7.45
CA LYS A 569 -21.45 25.72 -7.29
C LYS A 569 -20.88 25.13 -8.58
N GLN A 570 -21.69 24.39 -9.35
CA GLN A 570 -21.28 23.85 -10.64
C GLN A 570 -21.03 24.96 -11.66
N LYS A 571 -21.93 25.96 -11.76
CA LYS A 571 -21.73 27.14 -12.62
C LYS A 571 -20.46 27.93 -12.24
N ALA A 572 -20.20 28.15 -10.95
CA ALA A 572 -19.00 28.83 -10.49
C ALA A 572 -17.70 28.03 -10.81
N ALA A 573 -17.73 26.70 -10.67
CA ALA A 573 -16.61 25.84 -11.00
C ALA A 573 -16.33 25.78 -12.51
N GLU A 574 -17.37 25.86 -13.34
CA GLU A 574 -17.25 25.91 -14.80
C GLU A 574 -16.65 27.24 -15.26
N GLN A 575 -17.12 28.36 -14.72
CA GLN A 575 -16.53 29.69 -14.99
C GLN A 575 -15.07 29.77 -14.55
N ALA A 576 -14.71 29.20 -13.39
CA ALA A 576 -13.32 29.15 -12.93
C ALA A 576 -12.42 28.32 -13.86
N LYS A 577 -12.91 27.19 -14.38
CA LYS A 577 -12.19 26.36 -15.36
C LYS A 577 -12.04 27.07 -16.70
N ALA A 578 -13.05 27.80 -17.15
CA ALA A 578 -12.98 28.59 -18.38
C ALA A 578 -11.93 29.71 -18.27
N LYS A 579 -11.90 30.42 -17.13
CA LYS A 579 -10.89 31.45 -16.86
C LYS A 579 -9.46 30.88 -16.82
N GLN A 580 -9.25 29.75 -16.13
CA GLN A 580 -7.94 29.10 -16.09
C GLN A 580 -7.45 28.62 -17.46
N ARG A 581 -8.37 28.17 -18.34
CA ARG A 581 -8.03 27.80 -19.72
C ARG A 581 -7.60 29.00 -20.55
N ALA A 582 -8.32 30.12 -20.43
CA ALA A 582 -7.96 31.37 -21.11
C ALA A 582 -6.59 31.90 -20.64
N ASP A 583 -6.34 31.90 -19.32
CA ASP A 583 -5.06 32.35 -18.76
C ASP A 583 -3.89 31.45 -19.18
N ALA A 584 -4.10 30.12 -19.24
CA ALA A 584 -3.09 29.16 -19.70
C ALA A 584 -2.79 29.30 -21.20
N GLU A 585 -3.80 29.60 -22.01
CA GLU A 585 -3.65 29.82 -23.44
C GLU A 585 -2.90 31.13 -23.73
N ALA A 586 -3.23 32.21 -23.02
CA ALA A 586 -2.50 33.48 -23.08
C ALA A 586 -1.03 33.33 -22.66
N ALA A 587 -0.75 32.55 -21.61
CA ALA A 587 0.62 32.27 -21.16
C ALA A 587 1.42 31.46 -22.21
N LYS A 588 0.77 30.49 -22.88
CA LYS A 588 1.38 29.68 -23.94
C LYS A 588 1.72 30.52 -25.17
N GLN A 589 0.86 31.46 -25.55
CA GLN A 589 1.12 32.38 -26.66
C GLN A 589 2.30 33.31 -26.36
N LYS A 590 2.36 33.91 -25.17
CA LYS A 590 3.50 34.74 -24.73
C LYS A 590 4.82 33.97 -24.70
N ALA A 591 4.80 32.72 -24.22
CA ALA A 591 5.99 31.86 -24.22
C ALA A 591 6.46 31.50 -25.63
N ALA A 592 5.53 31.24 -26.55
CA ALA A 592 5.86 30.96 -27.96
C ALA A 592 6.43 32.20 -28.68
N GLU A 593 5.93 33.39 -28.36
CA GLU A 593 6.44 34.65 -28.90
C GLU A 593 7.85 34.97 -28.38
N GLN A 594 8.09 34.79 -27.08
CA GLN A 594 9.43 34.94 -26.49
C GLN A 594 10.43 33.93 -27.06
N ALA A 595 10.01 32.69 -27.32
CA ALA A 595 10.86 31.69 -27.97
C ALA A 595 11.24 32.08 -29.41
N LYS A 596 10.28 32.63 -30.18
CA LYS A 596 10.55 33.15 -31.53
C LYS A 596 11.47 34.37 -31.50
N ALA A 597 11.32 35.28 -30.54
CA ALA A 597 12.19 36.43 -30.37
C ALA A 597 13.63 36.00 -30.02
N LYS A 598 13.78 35.02 -29.12
CA LYS A 598 15.10 34.47 -28.76
C LYS A 598 15.79 33.79 -29.94
N GLN A 599 15.06 32.99 -30.72
CA GLN A 599 15.61 32.37 -31.95
C GLN A 599 16.07 33.42 -32.98
N ARG A 600 15.33 34.53 -33.13
CA ARG A 600 15.75 35.62 -34.03
C ARG A 600 17.03 36.29 -33.55
N ALA A 601 17.14 36.55 -32.25
CA ALA A 601 18.35 37.12 -31.65
C ALA A 601 19.56 36.18 -31.78
N ASP A 602 19.37 34.87 -31.56
CA ASP A 602 20.45 33.88 -31.68
C ASP A 602 20.94 33.74 -33.14
N VAL A 603 20.03 33.82 -34.13
CA VAL A 603 20.38 33.82 -35.56
C VAL A 603 21.12 35.10 -35.97
N GLU A 604 20.72 36.24 -35.42
CA GLU A 604 21.38 37.52 -35.71
C GLU A 604 22.78 37.60 -35.10
N ALA A 605 22.95 37.11 -33.86
CA ALA A 605 24.24 36.98 -33.21
C ALA A 605 25.17 35.99 -33.95
N ALA A 606 24.63 34.90 -34.50
CA ALA A 606 25.38 33.97 -35.33
C ALA A 606 25.85 34.60 -36.66
N LYS A 607 25.00 35.43 -37.30
CA LYS A 607 25.39 36.19 -38.51
C LYS A 607 26.49 37.21 -38.23
N GLN A 608 26.43 37.92 -37.10
CA GLN A 608 27.46 38.88 -36.71
C GLN A 608 28.80 38.18 -36.44
N LYS A 609 28.80 37.05 -35.71
CA LYS A 609 30.01 36.24 -35.50
C LYS A 609 30.60 35.68 -36.80
N ALA A 610 29.76 35.27 -37.74
CA ALA A 610 30.22 34.80 -39.04
C ALA A 610 30.84 35.94 -39.87
N ALA A 611 30.27 37.14 -39.83
CA ALA A 611 30.82 38.32 -40.49
C ALA A 611 32.16 38.79 -39.87
N GLU A 612 32.29 38.69 -38.55
CA GLU A 612 33.52 39.02 -37.83
C GLU A 612 34.64 38.00 -38.14
N GLN A 613 34.31 36.71 -38.19
CA GLN A 613 35.25 35.66 -38.61
C GLN A 613 35.67 35.79 -40.09
N ALA A 614 34.78 36.27 -40.96
CA ALA A 614 35.12 36.56 -42.36
C ALA A 614 36.08 37.75 -42.50
N LYS A 615 35.89 38.81 -41.70
CA LYS A 615 36.83 39.95 -41.63
C LYS A 615 38.18 39.55 -41.04
N ALA A 616 38.19 38.69 -40.03
CA ALA A 616 39.42 38.15 -39.46
C ALA A 616 40.22 37.33 -40.50
N LYS A 617 39.55 36.50 -41.32
CA LYS A 617 40.21 35.74 -42.40
C LYS A 617 40.80 36.64 -43.49
N GLN A 618 40.12 37.72 -43.87
CA GLN A 618 40.66 38.69 -44.84
C GLN A 618 41.88 39.47 -44.30
N GLY A 619 41.98 39.68 -42.99
CA GLY A 619 43.15 40.30 -42.36
C GLY A 619 44.40 39.42 -42.39
N VAL A 620 44.25 38.10 -42.16
CA VAL A 620 45.39 37.16 -42.18
C VAL A 620 45.91 36.93 -43.60
N ASP A 621 45.03 36.93 -44.61
CA ASP A 621 45.43 36.78 -46.01
C ASP A 621 46.16 38.03 -46.53
N ALA A 622 45.77 39.24 -46.10
CA ALA A 622 46.46 40.48 -46.45
C ALA A 622 47.86 40.60 -45.81
N GLU A 623 48.04 40.06 -44.59
CA GLU A 623 49.33 40.05 -43.91
C GLU A 623 50.27 38.94 -44.43
N ALA A 624 49.72 37.81 -44.89
CA ALA A 624 50.48 36.75 -45.56
C ALA A 624 50.99 37.14 -46.95
N VAL A 625 50.25 37.98 -47.69
CA VAL A 625 50.70 38.52 -48.99
C VAL A 625 51.84 39.53 -48.80
N LYS A 626 51.77 40.42 -47.79
CA LYS A 626 52.88 41.35 -47.47
C LYS A 626 54.16 40.64 -47.02
N ARG A 627 54.05 39.49 -46.33
CA ARG A 627 55.23 38.70 -45.92
C ARG A 627 55.89 37.98 -47.10
N LYS A 628 55.12 37.52 -48.09
CA LYS A 628 55.68 36.89 -49.30
C LYS A 628 56.37 37.89 -50.24
N GLU A 629 55.88 39.14 -50.32
CA GLU A 629 56.55 40.20 -51.09
C GLU A 629 57.85 40.70 -50.41
N ALA A 630 57.90 40.68 -49.07
CA ALA A 630 59.12 41.01 -48.33
C ALA A 630 60.20 39.92 -48.43
N GLU A 631 59.82 38.64 -48.47
CA GLU A 631 60.76 37.51 -48.54
C GLU A 631 61.34 37.31 -49.97
N GLN A 632 60.60 37.67 -51.03
CA GLN A 632 61.14 37.69 -52.40
C GLN A 632 62.05 38.90 -52.71
N ALA A 633 61.97 39.97 -51.91
CA ALA A 633 62.86 41.13 -52.05
C ALA A 633 64.24 40.93 -51.38
N GLN A 634 64.42 39.89 -50.57
CA GLN A 634 65.66 39.65 -49.80
C GLN A 634 66.55 38.52 -50.36
N THR A 635 66.12 37.81 -51.42
CA THR A 635 66.92 36.77 -52.09
C THR A 635 67.46 37.18 -53.47
N LYS A 636 67.64 38.48 -53.74
CA LYS A 636 68.26 38.99 -54.98
C LYS A 636 69.57 39.76 -54.79
N ILE A 637 70.28 39.48 -53.70
CA ILE A 637 71.69 39.84 -53.53
C ILE A 637 72.37 38.59 -52.97
N GLU A 638 73.54 38.24 -53.51
CA GLU A 638 74.37 37.06 -53.22
C GLU A 638 74.07 35.79 -54.04
N ALA A 639 74.30 35.90 -55.34
CA ALA A 639 74.69 34.77 -56.18
C ALA A 639 75.98 35.10 -56.93
N VAL A 640 77.15 34.91 -56.30
CA VAL A 640 78.42 34.59 -57.00
C VAL A 640 79.31 33.80 -56.05
N GLY A 641 79.69 32.56 -56.40
CA GLY A 641 80.90 31.93 -55.84
C GLY A 641 80.89 30.44 -55.48
N LYS A 642 80.71 29.57 -56.48
CA LYS A 642 81.46 28.31 -56.74
C LYS A 642 81.91 27.36 -55.60
N LYS A 643 81.54 26.08 -55.83
CA LYS A 643 82.28 24.79 -55.69
C LYS A 643 82.10 23.94 -54.40
N GLU A 644 81.53 22.76 -54.65
CA GLU A 644 81.71 21.44 -54.00
C GLU A 644 83.17 21.04 -53.67
N PRO A 645 83.47 19.89 -53.00
CA PRO A 645 82.63 18.93 -52.24
C PRO A 645 83.29 18.40 -50.92
N VAL A 646 82.70 17.34 -50.33
CA VAL A 646 83.33 16.22 -49.58
C VAL A 646 83.08 16.11 -48.05
N GLN A 647 82.41 15.01 -47.67
CA GLN A 647 82.34 14.36 -46.35
C GLN A 647 83.65 13.60 -46.02
N PRO A 648 84.08 13.37 -44.75
CA PRO A 648 83.53 12.24 -43.95
C PRO A 648 83.60 12.29 -42.40
N LYS A 649 82.63 11.58 -41.80
CA LYS A 649 82.61 10.72 -40.57
C LYS A 649 83.67 10.92 -39.45
N GLN A 650 83.23 11.03 -38.19
CA GLN A 650 83.21 9.97 -37.14
C GLN A 650 83.02 10.47 -35.68
N LYS A 651 82.20 9.70 -34.91
CA LYS A 651 82.25 9.33 -33.45
C LYS A 651 82.25 10.44 -32.36
N ALA A 652 81.80 10.26 -31.12
CA ALA A 652 80.87 9.39 -30.37
C ALA A 652 80.88 9.88 -28.89
N ALA A 653 79.82 9.56 -28.11
CA ALA A 653 79.62 9.72 -26.65
C ALA A 653 79.12 11.10 -26.15
N ALA A 654 78.15 11.26 -25.24
CA ALA A 654 77.47 10.36 -24.31
C ALA A 654 76.02 10.85 -23.97
N LYS A 655 75.21 9.91 -23.45
CA LYS A 655 73.81 9.93 -22.91
C LYS A 655 73.51 11.03 -21.83
N PRO A 656 72.26 11.23 -21.31
CA PRO A 656 71.10 10.32 -21.30
C PRO A 656 69.65 10.88 -21.46
N ALA A 657 68.72 9.94 -21.72
CA ALA A 657 67.26 9.95 -21.44
C ALA A 657 66.39 10.92 -22.28
N GLN A 658 65.21 10.58 -22.78
CA GLN A 658 64.10 9.79 -22.21
C GLN A 658 63.33 9.02 -23.31
N LYS A 659 62.62 7.99 -22.85
CA LYS A 659 61.77 7.05 -23.59
C LYS A 659 60.47 7.72 -24.06
N GLN A 660 60.14 7.54 -25.34
CA GLN A 660 58.76 7.41 -25.83
C GLN A 660 58.62 6.01 -26.45
N PRO A 661 57.62 5.19 -26.06
CA PRO A 661 57.35 3.96 -26.77
C PRO A 661 56.44 4.23 -27.98
N ALA A 662 56.89 3.75 -29.13
CA ALA A 662 56.17 3.70 -30.38
C ALA A 662 55.04 2.64 -30.36
N GLN A 663 54.09 2.89 -31.25
CA GLN A 663 52.92 2.07 -31.59
C GLN A 663 53.29 0.64 -32.01
N ALA A 664 52.46 -0.32 -31.60
CA ALA A 664 52.30 -1.61 -32.26
C ALA A 664 50.82 -1.85 -32.62
N LYS A 665 50.63 -2.37 -33.83
CA LYS A 665 49.41 -2.61 -34.61
C LYS A 665 48.52 -3.73 -33.99
N PRO A 666 47.22 -3.85 -34.33
CA PRO A 666 46.23 -4.58 -33.53
C PRO A 666 46.21 -6.09 -33.82
N ALA A 667 46.00 -6.88 -32.77
CA ALA A 667 45.70 -8.31 -32.88
C ALA A 667 44.18 -8.53 -32.90
N GLN A 668 43.72 -9.30 -33.88
CA GLN A 668 42.35 -9.81 -34.03
C GLN A 668 42.01 -10.88 -32.96
N PRO A 669 40.71 -11.18 -32.75
CA PRO A 669 40.18 -11.77 -31.52
C PRO A 669 40.37 -13.29 -31.45
N ALA A 670 40.88 -13.78 -30.32
CA ALA A 670 40.82 -15.19 -29.95
C ALA A 670 39.44 -15.54 -29.38
N GLY A 671 38.92 -16.70 -29.76
CA GLY A 671 37.60 -17.22 -29.40
C GLY A 671 37.42 -17.64 -27.92
N PRO A 672 36.23 -18.17 -27.56
CA PRO A 672 35.80 -18.36 -26.19
C PRO A 672 36.45 -19.62 -25.60
N GLY A 673 37.28 -19.49 -24.57
CA GLY A 673 37.87 -20.68 -23.99
C GLY A 673 38.89 -20.55 -22.87
N ASN A 674 38.97 -19.43 -22.13
CA ASN A 674 39.81 -19.43 -20.94
C ASN A 674 39.15 -18.67 -19.77
N LEU A 675 38.20 -19.36 -19.14
CA LEU A 675 37.48 -18.90 -17.95
C LEU A 675 38.46 -18.56 -16.81
N ASP A 676 39.58 -19.29 -16.70
CA ASP A 676 40.59 -19.09 -15.67
C ASP A 676 41.36 -17.78 -15.84
N ALA A 677 41.62 -17.36 -17.09
CA ALA A 677 42.23 -16.07 -17.38
C ALA A 677 41.28 -14.90 -17.03
N GLN A 678 39.98 -15.07 -17.29
CA GLN A 678 38.95 -14.09 -16.95
C GLN A 678 38.72 -14.00 -15.42
N LEU A 679 38.77 -15.13 -14.70
CA LEU A 679 38.72 -15.17 -13.24
C LEU A 679 39.95 -14.54 -12.59
N ALA A 680 41.15 -14.78 -13.15
CA ALA A 680 42.38 -14.13 -12.67
C ALA A 680 42.34 -12.61 -12.89
N GLN A 681 41.80 -12.17 -14.02
CA GLN A 681 41.65 -10.76 -14.35
C GLN A 681 40.61 -10.07 -13.44
N LEU A 682 39.51 -10.75 -13.09
CA LEU A 682 38.52 -10.27 -12.13
C LEU A 682 39.08 -10.18 -10.70
N ALA A 683 39.87 -11.18 -10.28
CA ALA A 683 40.54 -11.18 -8.97
C ALA A 683 41.57 -10.05 -8.85
N ALA A 684 42.32 -9.77 -9.92
CA ALA A 684 43.25 -8.64 -9.97
C ALA A 684 42.54 -7.29 -9.86
N LEU A 685 41.39 -7.14 -10.54
CA LEU A 685 40.57 -5.92 -10.47
C LEU A 685 40.00 -5.69 -9.05
N LEU A 686 39.56 -6.77 -8.39
CA LEU A 686 39.08 -6.73 -7.01
C LEU A 686 40.21 -6.35 -6.02
N GLY A 687 41.43 -6.85 -6.25
CA GLY A 687 42.61 -6.46 -5.47
C GLY A 687 42.95 -4.97 -5.62
N GLN A 688 42.87 -4.43 -6.84
CA GLN A 688 43.09 -3.00 -7.11
C GLN A 688 42.00 -2.13 -6.47
N LEU A 689 40.75 -2.57 -6.49
CA LEU A 689 39.63 -1.89 -5.83
C LEU A 689 39.80 -1.88 -4.30
N ASN A 690 40.22 -2.99 -3.70
CA ASN A 690 40.51 -3.06 -2.25
C ASN A 690 41.66 -2.15 -1.85
N ALA A 691 42.73 -2.07 -2.65
CA ALA A 691 43.85 -1.16 -2.40
C ALA A 691 43.41 0.32 -2.47
N ALA A 692 42.46 0.65 -3.36
CA ALA A 692 41.89 1.99 -3.49
C ALA A 692 40.91 2.35 -2.36
N LEU A 693 40.18 1.36 -1.81
CA LEU A 693 39.19 1.55 -0.74
C LEU A 693 39.80 1.51 0.68
N ALA A 694 40.95 0.86 0.87
CA ALA A 694 41.63 0.74 2.16
C ALA A 694 41.88 2.08 2.91
N PRO A 695 42.28 3.19 2.27
CA PRO A 695 42.44 4.47 2.97
C PRO A 695 41.11 5.18 3.33
N LEU A 696 39.99 4.80 2.69
CA LEU A 696 38.66 5.38 2.95
C LEU A 696 37.95 4.75 4.16
N ALA A 697 38.39 3.56 4.60
CA ALA A 697 37.79 2.81 5.69
C ALA A 697 38.34 3.14 7.10
N LYS A 698 39.32 4.06 7.23
CA LYS A 698 39.86 4.46 8.54
C LYS A 698 39.02 5.59 9.15
N PRO A 699 38.55 5.46 10.42
CA PRO A 699 37.81 6.53 11.09
C PRO A 699 38.72 7.74 11.34
N ILE A 700 38.17 8.95 11.17
CA ILE A 700 38.87 10.20 11.51
C ILE A 700 38.94 10.28 13.03
N GLN A 701 40.15 10.18 13.58
CA GLN A 701 40.43 10.45 14.99
C GLN A 701 40.64 11.95 15.16
N ILE A 702 39.68 12.64 15.79
CA ILE A 702 39.83 14.05 16.18
C ILE A 702 40.15 14.07 17.67
N THR A 703 41.38 14.44 18.03
CA THR A 703 41.72 14.78 19.42
C THR A 703 41.45 16.27 19.60
N VAL A 704 40.51 16.62 20.47
CA VAL A 704 40.19 18.02 20.79
C VAL A 704 40.88 18.35 22.12
N ASP A 705 41.91 19.20 22.06
CA ASP A 705 42.51 19.78 23.26
C ASP A 705 41.64 20.96 23.72
N VAL A 706 41.07 20.87 24.93
CA VAL A 706 40.04 21.79 25.44
C VAL A 706 40.65 22.87 26.33
N GLN A 707 41.92 23.24 26.14
CA GLN A 707 42.54 24.27 26.97
C GLN A 707 42.41 25.70 26.45
N ASN A 708 42.03 25.95 25.19
CA ASN A 708 41.75 27.32 24.72
C ASN A 708 40.54 27.34 23.77
N GLY A 709 39.40 27.84 24.27
CA GLY A 709 38.08 27.69 23.66
C GLY A 709 37.91 28.32 22.28
N ASN A 710 38.08 27.53 21.21
CA ASN A 710 37.53 27.88 19.91
C ASN A 710 37.04 26.64 19.11
N ILE A 711 35.92 26.07 19.59
CA ILE A 711 35.25 24.87 19.04
C ILE A 711 34.80 25.08 17.58
N VAL A 712 34.54 26.32 17.17
CA VAL A 712 34.04 26.68 15.83
C VAL A 712 35.09 26.41 14.74
N ALA A 713 36.38 26.62 15.02
CA ALA A 713 37.45 26.37 14.06
C ALA A 713 37.65 24.86 13.80
N ALA A 714 37.56 24.03 14.85
CA ALA A 714 37.67 22.58 14.73
C ALA A 714 36.50 21.97 13.95
N VAL A 715 35.28 22.47 14.18
CA VAL A 715 34.08 22.02 13.44
C VAL A 715 34.12 22.44 11.97
N ASN A 716 34.62 23.64 11.66
CA ASN A 716 34.78 24.09 10.28
C ASN A 716 35.90 23.32 9.53
N ALA A 717 37.00 22.98 10.21
CA ALA A 717 38.04 22.13 9.64
C ALA A 717 37.53 20.71 9.34
N ALA A 718 36.74 20.14 10.25
CA ALA A 718 36.10 18.84 10.06
C ALA A 718 35.09 18.85 8.89
N ASN A 719 34.26 19.89 8.79
CA ASN A 719 33.34 20.06 7.66
C ASN A 719 34.06 20.25 6.32
N SER A 720 35.18 20.98 6.31
CA SER A 720 35.98 21.16 5.08
C SER A 720 36.64 19.86 4.62
N GLN A 721 37.14 19.03 5.55
CA GLN A 721 37.67 17.70 5.22
C GLN A 721 36.59 16.75 4.72
N GLN A 722 35.36 16.86 5.24
CA GLN A 722 34.22 16.05 4.81
C GLN A 722 33.71 16.47 3.43
N GLN A 723 33.75 17.77 3.09
CA GLN A 723 33.42 18.28 1.76
C GLN A 723 34.43 17.91 0.67
N ARG A 724 35.71 17.69 1.00
CA ARG A 724 36.72 17.22 0.03
C ARG A 724 36.64 15.71 -0.25
N ARG A 725 35.85 14.96 0.54
CA ARG A 725 35.64 13.51 0.41
C ARG A 725 34.35 13.14 -0.34
N ASN A 726 33.39 14.07 -0.44
CA ASN A 726 32.18 13.97 -1.27
C ASN A 726 32.42 14.64 -2.62
#